data_AF-A0A7J4PBU6-F1
#
_entry.id   AF-A0A7J4PBU6-F1
#
_cell.length_a   1.000
_cell.length_b   1.000
_cell.length_c   1.000
_cell.angle_alpha   90.00
_cell.angle_beta   90.00
_cell.angle_gamma   90.00
#
_symmetry.space_group_name_H-M   'P 1'
#
loop_
_entity.id
_entity.type
_entity.pdbx_description
1 polymer ?
#
loop_
_entity_poly.entity_id
_entity_poly.type
_entity_poly.pdbx_seq_one_letter_code
_entity_poly.pdbx_strand_id
1 'polypeptide(L)'
;MRNKKIGPMSLTAILMILVCFGVLGPFSAKCLEDGETACSVGNLGQPFRYPNLPQREFTPDYVFTGKPNIIVEPTGRVTIEFKTVVPTSNAKVYYGLYVPQQEIKVPQYRKYAREKSGGESGFHIISFELKDFKKDKYDLCNFKEKGGAICYRIEVSAPTMEDQIAFCNGRFRVDGNYKLLPCIIEGPFVDQVTADSAVISWETEVSTKGWVEVDGKKYSDRKIFQPQSIHHEITVRGLSPDKEYGYEVFTGGIKDFKSYHFKTAPTPENSNFMFVYMSDSREGVGGGERAFCGVNYYKLSGFMRDAYNKGTDFILFGGDLVNGYTTNEVDFRMQLKVWKQAAEQIGCYIPIYEGMGNHEALMDLYSKPGMPKKVDICETPGVAGFDKKAKSAEAVFAEEFVNPTGSCPERETRKAPSYSENVYYFDWGNTRIVSFNTNYWWCTYPEDFGGNLEGYVMDNQLVWIEKVLDDAKKDSSIEHVFMFGHEPAFPNGGHLKDAQWYEGGAPGKGRNHDFEGKSLDRSYLVQRRDRLWEAISQNGKVVAVFFGDSHNYHRTLINSKTPVHLNGSPNQNFINPVWQIISGGAGAPFYAQENAPWSGFVEYFYPSKNYCMIHVNGDTVKLRAISDSGEIIDECVLKQKTNPEQVHLSWSTNDVYHSMTAMWFTEFPAASSVLYDLVPKKAPGDYAFSCRGSPHQISSFDGWYHETELTGLEPGKTYYFRVGGPGGYSREWNFRTIGLDQQVGFVVGGDSRRPHHDELKSKTPGGPKWPGARDRVTSCVAREDPDFVVFIGDMVLEGNDQEHWNNWFESIQDRLVTSDGRMIPLVAVIGNHEMGAYPDVDSSYEWFRGVFANPGNELCYSLDFPNLHLTALSATGGCVGTWWQYAVPEAKAQTDWLEKDLAESDAKWKVVTWHVPYYSGFLTGTGYPSDVFLKSWALIVEKPEYGVDLVVNGHVHNYMRSWSLRTTGIEEVPADEKCTDVGYEAHYKLVDNSSEGVTYIVQGCWGAPIEPYVKGGDCDLREFVASAAARPSYTLVELADDGVHVLTKDVWGEVVDDFRLPYLIT
;
A
#
# COMPACT_ATOMS: atom_id res chain seq x y z
N MET A 1 31.19 -62.37 -4.17
CA MET A 1 30.25 -63.46 -4.54
C MET A 1 29.13 -63.44 -3.51
N ARG A 2 27.90 -63.05 -3.89
CA ARG A 2 26.79 -63.96 -4.28
C ARG A 2 26.43 -64.92 -3.13
N ASN A 3 25.18 -65.19 -2.73
CA ASN A 3 23.87 -64.93 -3.34
C ASN A 3 22.77 -65.42 -2.35
N LYS A 4 21.61 -64.75 -2.39
CA LYS A 4 20.21 -65.27 -2.41
C LYS A 4 19.70 -66.26 -1.32
N LYS A 5 18.52 -65.96 -0.74
CA LYS A 5 17.16 -66.34 -1.23
C LYS A 5 16.04 -65.78 -0.32
N ILE A 6 14.83 -65.74 -0.87
CA ILE A 6 13.64 -64.93 -0.54
C ILE A 6 12.48 -65.78 0.04
N GLY A 7 11.63 -65.15 0.88
CA GLY A 7 10.16 -65.37 0.99
C GLY A 7 9.58 -65.62 2.41
N PRO A 8 8.27 -65.43 2.68
CA PRO A 8 7.39 -64.28 2.36
C PRO A 8 6.42 -63.81 3.51
N MET A 9 5.85 -62.60 3.31
CA MET A 9 4.60 -61.97 3.82
C MET A 9 4.40 -61.48 5.26
N SER A 10 4.16 -60.17 5.42
CA SER A 10 2.94 -59.60 6.03
C SER A 10 2.87 -58.07 5.82
N LEU A 11 1.64 -57.60 5.65
CA LEU A 11 1.16 -56.33 5.11
C LEU A 11 1.26 -55.16 6.13
N THR A 12 2.47 -54.77 6.52
CA THR A 12 2.67 -53.60 7.42
C THR A 12 4.00 -52.86 7.18
N ALA A 13 4.68 -53.15 6.07
CA ALA A 13 5.98 -52.59 5.72
C ALA A 13 6.05 -52.09 4.26
N ILE A 14 4.91 -51.73 3.67
CA ILE A 14 4.83 -51.06 2.35
C ILE A 14 4.23 -49.67 2.59
N LEU A 15 4.97 -48.83 3.30
CA LEU A 15 4.77 -47.37 3.33
C LEU A 15 6.10 -46.60 3.53
N MET A 16 7.22 -47.28 3.31
CA MET A 16 8.52 -46.64 3.13
C MET A 16 9.14 -47.26 1.89
N ILE A 17 9.60 -46.42 0.96
CA ILE A 17 10.19 -46.76 -0.33
C ILE A 17 9.15 -46.93 -1.46
N LEU A 18 8.43 -45.84 -1.75
CA LEU A 18 8.03 -45.41 -3.09
C LEU A 18 7.84 -43.88 -3.04
N VAL A 19 8.94 -43.17 -2.73
CA VAL A 19 9.09 -41.73 -2.98
C VAL A 19 10.47 -41.55 -3.62
N CYS A 20 10.64 -42.15 -4.79
CA CYS A 20 11.68 -41.79 -5.75
C CYS A 20 11.04 -41.95 -7.12
N PHE A 21 11.00 -40.85 -7.88
CA PHE A 21 10.39 -40.68 -9.21
C PHE A 21 8.89 -40.40 -9.22
N GLY A 22 8.54 -39.21 -8.72
CA GLY A 22 7.34 -38.47 -9.10
C GLY A 22 7.77 -37.21 -9.84
N VAL A 23 7.43 -37.15 -11.12
CA VAL A 23 7.62 -36.01 -12.03
C VAL A 23 6.71 -34.88 -11.58
N LEU A 24 7.29 -33.88 -10.93
CA LEU A 24 6.74 -32.52 -10.74
C LEU A 24 7.89 -31.57 -11.08
N GLY A 25 7.70 -30.76 -12.12
CA GLY A 25 8.68 -29.79 -12.58
C GLY A 25 8.98 -28.77 -11.48
N PRO A 26 10.26 -28.48 -11.19
CA PRO A 26 10.61 -27.47 -10.22
C PRO A 26 10.46 -26.09 -10.87
N PHE A 27 9.58 -25.24 -10.31
CA PHE A 27 9.83 -23.81 -10.37
C PHE A 27 11.11 -23.55 -9.59
N SER A 28 12.14 -23.11 -10.31
CA SER A 28 13.49 -22.90 -9.79
C SER A 28 13.50 -21.85 -8.68
N ALA A 29 13.85 -22.25 -7.47
CA ALA A 29 14.48 -21.38 -6.49
C ALA A 29 15.87 -20.99 -7.04
N LYS A 30 15.93 -19.92 -7.82
CA LYS A 30 17.13 -19.49 -8.55
C LYS A 30 18.10 -18.68 -7.68
N CYS A 31 18.33 -19.08 -6.42
CA CYS A 31 19.31 -18.45 -5.52
C CYS A 31 20.06 -19.41 -4.59
N LEU A 32 20.07 -20.73 -4.82
CA LEU A 32 20.81 -21.66 -3.94
C LEU A 32 21.77 -22.63 -4.66
N GLU A 33 22.09 -22.40 -5.94
CA GLU A 33 23.06 -23.24 -6.67
C GLU A 33 24.37 -22.56 -7.06
N ASP A 34 24.55 -21.26 -6.81
CA ASP A 34 25.85 -20.63 -6.91
C ASP A 34 26.38 -20.35 -5.51
N GLY A 35 27.61 -20.81 -5.23
CA GLY A 35 28.34 -20.55 -3.99
C GLY A 35 28.74 -19.09 -3.82
N GLU A 36 27.82 -18.15 -4.06
CA GLU A 36 27.93 -16.78 -3.58
C GLU A 36 27.65 -16.81 -2.08
N THR A 37 28.76 -16.85 -1.35
CA THR A 37 28.85 -16.44 0.05
C THR A 37 27.88 -15.31 0.34
N ALA A 38 27.12 -15.43 1.45
CA ALA A 38 26.51 -14.28 2.14
C ALA A 38 27.38 -13.04 1.93
N CYS A 39 26.80 -11.90 1.54
CA CYS A 39 27.52 -10.63 1.43
C CYS A 39 28.26 -10.35 2.74
N SER A 40 29.47 -10.90 2.92
CA SER A 40 30.27 -10.70 4.10
C SER A 40 30.97 -9.38 3.89
N VAL A 41 30.22 -8.31 4.11
CA VAL A 41 30.75 -6.95 4.18
C VAL A 41 31.53 -6.88 5.49
N GLY A 42 32.79 -7.32 5.43
CA GLY A 42 33.63 -7.50 6.61
C GLY A 42 33.04 -8.52 7.59
N ASN A 43 32.77 -8.07 8.81
CA ASN A 43 32.32 -8.89 9.94
C ASN A 43 30.82 -8.77 10.24
N LEU A 44 30.02 -8.10 9.41
CA LEU A 44 28.56 -8.00 9.60
C LEU A 44 27.93 -9.39 9.82
N GLY A 45 27.06 -9.52 10.81
CA GLY A 45 26.42 -10.78 11.22
C GLY A 45 27.32 -11.76 11.95
N GLN A 46 28.61 -11.46 12.12
CA GLN A 46 29.54 -12.28 12.90
C GLN A 46 29.51 -11.90 14.39
N PRO A 47 29.91 -12.80 15.30
CA PRO A 47 30.03 -12.47 16.71
C PRO A 47 30.95 -11.27 16.95
N PHE A 48 30.53 -10.38 17.87
CA PHE A 48 31.26 -9.18 18.25
C PHE A 48 32.72 -9.48 18.61
N ARG A 49 33.63 -8.69 18.06
CA ARG A 49 35.09 -8.73 18.23
C ARG A 49 35.49 -7.54 19.07
N TYR A 50 36.05 -7.83 20.23
CA TYR A 50 36.46 -6.80 21.17
C TYR A 50 37.55 -5.90 20.57
N PRO A 51 37.32 -4.58 20.48
CA PRO A 51 38.36 -3.66 20.05
C PRO A 51 39.48 -3.61 21.10
N ASN A 52 40.71 -3.35 20.66
CA ASN A 52 41.83 -3.10 21.56
C ASN A 52 41.80 -1.65 22.10
N LEU A 53 40.71 -1.31 22.78
CA LEU A 53 40.41 -0.01 23.34
C LEU A 53 39.96 -0.16 24.80
N PRO A 54 40.16 0.84 25.66
CA PRO A 54 39.63 0.79 27.01
C PRO A 54 38.11 0.80 26.98
N GLN A 55 37.50 -0.15 27.69
CA GLN A 55 36.07 -0.16 27.97
C GLN A 55 35.73 1.00 28.90
N ARG A 56 34.60 1.65 28.66
CA ARG A 56 34.04 2.70 29.50
C ARG A 56 32.68 2.28 30.03
N GLU A 57 32.39 2.68 31.26
CA GLU A 57 31.01 2.69 31.75
C GLU A 57 30.33 3.96 31.25
N PHE A 58 29.15 3.79 30.67
CA PHE A 58 28.28 4.88 30.28
C PHE A 58 26.92 4.59 30.92
N THR A 59 26.55 5.43 31.88
CA THR A 59 25.30 5.27 32.63
C THR A 59 24.48 6.54 32.46
N PRO A 60 23.53 6.55 31.52
CA PRO A 60 22.62 7.66 31.37
C PRO A 60 21.57 7.65 32.50
N ASP A 61 21.19 8.85 32.91
CA ASP A 61 19.86 9.25 33.39
C ASP A 61 19.27 8.70 34.71
N TYR A 62 19.77 7.60 35.29
CA TYR A 62 19.18 7.07 36.53
C TYR A 62 19.88 7.53 37.82
N VAL A 63 19.10 8.15 38.71
CA VAL A 63 19.58 8.65 40.01
C VAL A 63 19.45 7.63 41.14
N PHE A 64 18.43 6.76 41.14
CA PHE A 64 18.20 5.86 42.28
C PHE A 64 19.02 4.55 42.12
N THR A 65 19.12 3.73 43.15
CA THR A 65 19.76 2.40 43.05
C THR A 65 18.91 1.34 43.75
N GLY A 66 18.53 0.33 42.97
CA GLY A 66 17.67 -0.75 43.46
C GLY A 66 16.28 -0.26 43.90
N LYS A 67 15.54 -1.17 44.53
CA LYS A 67 14.18 -0.92 45.00
C LYS A 67 14.18 -0.23 46.37
N PRO A 68 13.34 0.80 46.60
CA PRO A 68 13.14 1.36 47.93
C PRO A 68 12.66 0.29 48.93
N ASN A 69 13.28 0.25 50.11
CA ASN A 69 12.86 -0.60 51.22
C ASN A 69 11.72 0.08 51.98
N ILE A 70 10.61 -0.65 52.17
CA ILE A 70 9.40 -0.14 52.83
C ILE A 70 9.19 -0.87 54.14
N ILE A 71 9.20 -0.12 55.23
CA ILE A 71 8.98 -0.61 56.59
C ILE A 71 7.67 -0.01 57.11
N VAL A 72 6.73 -0.85 57.56
CA VAL A 72 5.45 -0.41 58.13
C VAL A 72 5.33 -0.91 59.57
N GLU A 73 5.18 0.02 60.50
CA GLU A 73 4.98 -0.27 61.92
C GLU A 73 3.49 -0.51 62.22
N PRO A 74 3.15 -1.28 63.29
CA PRO A 74 1.76 -1.47 63.73
C PRO A 74 1.02 -0.18 64.10
N THR A 75 1.76 0.91 64.35
CA THR A 75 1.22 2.24 64.63
C THR A 75 0.68 2.94 63.36
N GLY A 76 0.97 2.39 62.17
CA GLY A 76 0.69 3.00 60.88
C GLY A 76 1.79 3.96 60.42
N ARG A 77 2.92 4.02 61.13
CA ARG A 77 4.12 4.74 60.67
C ARG A 77 4.81 3.94 59.57
N VAL A 78 5.11 4.59 58.46
CA VAL A 78 5.84 4.04 57.33
C VAL A 78 7.20 4.70 57.25
N THR A 79 8.24 3.93 56.96
CA THR A 79 9.59 4.41 56.65
C THR A 79 9.99 3.87 55.29
N ILE A 80 10.42 4.77 54.40
CA ILE A 80 10.99 4.46 53.09
C ILE A 80 12.49 4.74 53.16
N GLU A 81 13.29 3.73 52.87
CA GLU A 81 14.75 3.81 52.78
C GLU A 81 15.18 3.53 51.34
N PHE A 82 16.03 4.38 50.78
CA PHE A 82 16.54 4.19 49.43
C PHE A 82 17.93 4.81 49.26
N LYS A 83 18.58 4.45 48.15
CA LYS A 83 19.92 4.89 47.80
C LYS A 83 19.93 5.55 46.44
N THR A 84 20.89 6.43 46.21
CA THR A 84 21.12 7.10 44.93
C THR A 84 22.56 6.84 44.45
N VAL A 85 22.78 6.81 43.12
CA VAL A 85 24.11 6.60 42.52
C VAL A 85 25.06 7.76 42.81
N VAL A 86 24.51 8.96 42.93
CA VAL A 86 25.21 10.20 43.31
C VAL A 86 24.57 10.79 44.57
N PRO A 87 25.31 11.56 45.39
CA PRO A 87 24.69 12.33 46.46
C PRO A 87 23.62 13.27 45.92
N THR A 88 22.45 13.27 46.54
CA THR A 88 21.31 14.13 46.18
C THR A 88 20.84 14.96 47.36
N SER A 89 20.10 16.03 47.07
CA SER A 89 19.43 16.86 48.07
C SER A 89 18.38 16.08 48.88
N ASN A 90 17.89 16.70 49.96
CA ASN A 90 16.83 16.12 50.78
C ASN A 90 15.63 15.67 49.95
N ALA A 91 15.25 14.41 50.14
CA ALA A 91 14.17 13.82 49.39
C ALA A 91 12.78 14.26 49.87
N LYS A 92 11.81 14.24 48.95
CA LYS A 92 10.39 14.45 49.22
C LYS A 92 9.61 13.23 48.74
N VAL A 93 8.70 12.72 49.57
CA VAL A 93 7.82 11.60 49.22
C VAL A 93 6.40 12.10 49.19
N TYR A 94 5.75 12.01 48.02
CA TYR A 94 4.31 12.15 47.88
C TYR A 94 3.68 10.77 47.99
N TYR A 95 2.56 10.65 48.69
CA TYR A 95 1.89 9.37 48.89
C TYR A 95 0.37 9.53 48.94
N GLY A 96 -0.33 8.46 48.58
CA GLY A 96 -1.78 8.42 48.52
C GLY A 96 -2.30 7.01 48.23
N LEU A 97 -3.52 6.91 47.71
CA LEU A 97 -4.21 5.64 47.48
C LEU A 97 -4.65 5.56 46.02
N TYR A 98 -4.67 4.36 45.46
CA TYR A 98 -5.46 4.11 44.25
C TYR A 98 -6.96 4.12 44.59
N VAL A 99 -7.80 4.54 43.63
CA VAL A 99 -9.26 4.54 43.76
C VAL A 99 -9.83 3.34 42.98
N PRO A 100 -10.31 2.27 43.63
CA PRO A 100 -10.79 1.05 42.97
C PRO A 100 -11.94 1.30 41.99
N GLN A 101 -12.78 2.31 42.25
CA GLN A 101 -13.91 2.68 41.39
C GLN A 101 -13.48 3.40 40.11
N GLN A 102 -12.27 3.97 40.08
CA GLN A 102 -11.74 4.60 38.88
C GLN A 102 -11.28 3.48 37.93
N GLU A 103 -11.74 3.53 36.68
CA GLU A 103 -11.36 2.56 35.67
C GLU A 103 -9.87 2.70 35.33
N ILE A 104 -9.46 3.79 34.68
CA ILE A 104 -8.04 4.03 34.37
C ILE A 104 -7.21 4.10 35.66
N LYS A 105 -6.18 3.26 35.74
CA LYS A 105 -5.36 3.06 36.95
C LYS A 105 -4.35 4.19 37.14
N VAL A 106 -4.83 5.36 37.61
CA VAL A 106 -3.97 6.54 37.85
C VAL A 106 -3.64 6.69 39.34
N PRO A 107 -2.36 6.87 39.74
CA PRO A 107 -2.01 7.13 41.13
C PRO A 107 -2.54 8.49 41.61
N GLN A 108 -3.15 8.53 42.80
CA GLN A 108 -3.68 9.75 43.41
C GLN A 108 -2.85 10.14 44.63
N TYR A 109 -1.89 11.04 44.46
CA TYR A 109 -1.09 11.56 45.58
C TYR A 109 -1.90 12.57 46.40
N ARG A 110 -1.89 12.44 47.72
CA ARG A 110 -2.70 13.29 48.62
C ARG A 110 -1.91 14.01 49.69
N LYS A 111 -0.83 13.40 50.15
CA LYS A 111 0.03 13.94 51.21
C LYS A 111 1.48 13.88 50.77
N TYR A 112 2.34 14.60 51.48
CA TYR A 112 3.77 14.49 51.31
C TYR A 112 4.51 14.45 52.66
N ALA A 113 5.72 13.92 52.64
CA ALA A 113 6.70 13.99 53.71
C ALA A 113 8.04 14.45 53.15
N ARG A 114 8.87 15.06 54.01
CA ARG A 114 10.20 15.54 53.66
C ARG A 114 11.23 14.88 54.56
N GLU A 115 12.38 14.61 53.98
CA GLU A 115 13.56 14.19 54.73
C GLU A 115 13.99 15.29 55.71
N LYS A 116 14.46 14.88 56.90
CA LYS A 116 14.86 15.80 57.98
C LYS A 116 16.38 16.00 58.09
N SER A 117 17.19 15.28 57.31
CA SER A 117 18.64 15.47 57.23
C SER A 117 18.96 16.86 56.65
N GLY A 118 20.19 17.36 56.82
CA GLY A 118 20.54 18.76 56.53
C GLY A 118 21.47 18.99 55.34
N GLY A 119 21.73 17.97 54.51
CA GLY A 119 22.72 18.06 53.43
C GLY A 119 22.63 16.90 52.43
N GLU A 120 23.43 16.96 51.38
CA GLU A 120 23.47 15.95 50.33
C GLU A 120 23.87 14.58 50.87
N SER A 121 23.16 13.53 50.44
CA SER A 121 23.39 12.15 50.86
C SER A 121 23.17 11.19 49.70
N GLY A 122 23.87 10.04 49.71
CA GLY A 122 23.59 8.91 48.81
C GLY A 122 22.61 7.89 49.41
N PHE A 123 22.17 8.11 50.65
CA PHE A 123 21.24 7.26 51.38
C PHE A 123 20.20 8.13 52.11
N HIS A 124 18.94 7.83 51.87
CA HIS A 124 17.82 8.65 52.31
C HIS A 124 16.85 7.82 53.15
N ILE A 125 16.33 8.44 54.21
CA ILE A 125 15.30 7.86 55.08
C ILE A 125 14.18 8.87 55.27
N ILE A 126 12.96 8.49 54.90
CA ILE A 126 11.76 9.33 55.09
C ILE A 126 10.69 8.53 55.80
N SER A 127 10.09 9.11 56.84
CA SER A 127 8.93 8.52 57.52
C SER A 127 7.66 9.36 57.39
N PHE A 128 6.51 8.71 57.32
CA PHE A 128 5.17 9.32 57.32
C PHE A 128 4.11 8.43 57.98
N GLU A 129 2.89 8.94 58.14
CA GLU A 129 1.84 8.31 58.96
C GLU A 129 0.59 8.00 58.12
N LEU A 130 0.18 6.72 58.07
CA LEU A 130 -1.03 6.27 57.36
C LEU A 130 -2.33 6.48 58.14
N LYS A 131 -2.25 6.76 59.45
CA LYS A 131 -3.45 7.00 60.29
C LYS A 131 -4.34 8.13 59.82
N ASP A 132 -3.79 9.07 59.06
CA ASP A 132 -4.57 10.13 58.47
C ASP A 132 -5.57 9.63 57.42
N PHE A 133 -5.30 8.52 56.73
CA PHE A 133 -6.25 7.93 55.78
C PHE A 133 -7.43 7.23 56.46
N LYS A 134 -7.42 7.04 57.79
CA LYS A 134 -8.57 6.51 58.55
C LYS A 134 -9.57 7.57 59.00
N LYS A 135 -9.28 8.86 58.79
CA LYS A 135 -10.20 9.96 59.13
C LYS A 135 -11.32 9.99 58.11
N ASP A 136 -12.57 10.18 58.52
CA ASP A 136 -13.75 10.07 57.63
C ASP A 136 -13.64 10.90 56.33
N LYS A 137 -13.08 12.12 56.40
CA LYS A 137 -12.84 12.96 55.20
C LYS A 137 -11.76 12.44 54.22
N TYR A 138 -11.00 11.43 54.63
CA TYR A 138 -9.83 10.88 53.95
C TYR A 138 -9.91 9.36 53.72
N ASP A 139 -10.94 8.69 54.24
CA ASP A 139 -11.16 7.25 54.13
C ASP A 139 -11.68 6.86 52.75
N LEU A 140 -10.77 6.90 51.78
CA LEU A 140 -11.03 6.40 50.43
C LEU A 140 -11.02 4.88 50.47
N CYS A 141 -12.01 4.25 49.83
CA CYS A 141 -12.07 2.79 49.64
C CYS A 141 -12.32 1.97 50.92
N ASN A 142 -12.83 2.59 51.98
CA ASN A 142 -12.98 1.96 53.30
C ASN A 142 -11.62 1.42 53.82
N PHE A 143 -10.58 2.23 53.65
CA PHE A 143 -9.22 1.99 54.12
C PHE A 143 -9.17 1.72 55.62
N LYS A 144 -10.05 2.34 56.41
CA LYS A 144 -10.15 2.10 57.84
C LYS A 144 -10.39 0.64 58.19
N GLU A 145 -11.25 -0.04 57.44
CA GLU A 145 -11.58 -1.46 57.68
C GLU A 145 -10.72 -2.40 56.84
N LYS A 146 -10.50 -2.08 55.56
CA LYS A 146 -9.91 -3.00 54.57
C LYS A 146 -8.43 -2.75 54.29
N GLY A 147 -7.89 -1.59 54.70
CA GLY A 147 -6.60 -1.12 54.20
C GLY A 147 -6.65 -0.77 52.72
N GLY A 148 -5.51 -0.82 52.03
CA GLY A 148 -5.46 -0.45 50.61
C GLY A 148 -4.05 -0.50 50.01
N ALA A 149 -3.99 -0.26 48.70
CA ALA A 149 -2.75 -0.08 47.96
C ALA A 149 -2.32 1.39 48.02
N ILE A 150 -1.16 1.65 48.62
CA ILE A 150 -0.55 2.97 48.75
C ILE A 150 0.37 3.18 47.56
N CYS A 151 0.12 4.22 46.77
CA CYS A 151 1.06 4.70 45.77
C CYS A 151 1.96 5.79 46.37
N TYR A 152 3.23 5.81 46.00
CA TYR A 152 4.16 6.86 46.38
C TYR A 152 5.03 7.31 45.20
N ARG A 153 5.51 8.55 45.30
CA ARG A 153 6.50 9.15 44.41
C ARG A 153 7.59 9.79 45.26
N ILE A 154 8.81 9.34 45.08
CA ILE A 154 10.01 9.98 45.61
C ILE A 154 10.46 11.04 44.60
N GLU A 155 10.81 12.22 45.08
CA GLU A 155 11.36 13.34 44.33
C GLU A 155 12.68 13.73 45.00
N VAL A 156 13.77 13.74 44.23
CA VAL A 156 15.11 14.19 44.64
C VAL A 156 15.68 15.12 43.58
N SER A 157 16.49 16.09 43.97
CA SER A 157 17.31 16.86 43.03
C SER A 157 18.76 16.39 43.15
N ALA A 158 19.39 16.09 42.01
CA ALA A 158 20.77 15.60 41.87
C ALA A 158 21.67 16.74 41.33
N PRO A 159 22.33 17.53 42.19
CA PRO A 159 23.05 18.73 41.76
C PRO A 159 24.26 18.43 40.86
N THR A 160 24.80 17.22 40.99
CA THR A 160 25.95 16.73 40.22
C THR A 160 25.58 16.23 38.81
N MET A 161 24.29 16.14 38.49
CA MET A 161 23.74 15.77 37.18
C MET A 161 22.92 16.92 36.60
N GLU A 162 23.52 18.12 36.51
CA GLU A 162 22.89 19.32 35.94
C GLU A 162 21.60 19.77 36.68
N ASP A 163 21.56 19.62 38.01
CA ASP A 163 20.41 19.97 38.86
C ASP A 163 19.08 19.27 38.46
N GLN A 164 19.15 18.09 37.84
CA GLN A 164 17.96 17.33 37.46
C GLN A 164 17.10 16.94 38.67
N ILE A 165 15.77 17.06 38.51
CA ILE A 165 14.79 16.48 39.43
C ILE A 165 14.50 15.06 38.96
N ALA A 166 14.86 14.08 39.77
CA ALA A 166 14.59 12.68 39.50
C ALA A 166 13.40 12.17 40.31
N PHE A 167 12.61 11.30 39.68
CA PHE A 167 11.44 10.69 40.29
C PHE A 167 11.64 9.18 40.45
N CYS A 168 11.04 8.61 41.50
CA CYS A 168 10.88 7.17 41.63
C CYS A 168 9.46 6.87 42.09
N ASN A 169 8.69 6.21 41.23
CA ASN A 169 7.33 5.79 41.53
C ASN A 169 7.33 4.36 42.07
N GLY A 170 6.51 4.11 43.10
CA GLY A 170 6.31 2.77 43.62
C GLY A 170 5.00 2.62 44.39
N ARG A 171 4.76 1.42 44.89
CA ARG A 171 3.56 1.09 45.65
C ARG A 171 3.80 -0.05 46.64
N PHE A 172 2.98 -0.09 47.67
CA PHE A 172 2.91 -1.18 48.66
C PHE A 172 1.49 -1.31 49.17
N ARG A 173 1.17 -2.42 49.84
CA ARG A 173 -0.19 -2.68 50.33
C ARG A 173 -0.21 -2.98 51.81
N VAL A 174 -1.24 -2.48 52.50
CA VAL A 174 -1.49 -2.79 53.93
C VAL A 174 -2.94 -3.18 54.16
N ASP A 175 -3.20 -3.96 55.22
CA ASP A 175 -4.56 -4.19 55.73
C ASP A 175 -5.04 -3.05 56.65
N GLY A 176 -6.27 -3.18 57.17
CA GLY A 176 -6.86 -2.20 58.10
C GLY A 176 -6.08 -2.06 59.42
N ASN A 177 -5.16 -2.97 59.75
CA ASN A 177 -4.30 -2.93 60.93
C ASN A 177 -2.85 -2.53 60.60
N TYR A 178 -2.60 -2.00 59.41
CA TYR A 178 -1.28 -1.62 58.91
C TYR A 178 -0.30 -2.78 58.72
N LYS A 179 -0.79 -4.03 58.67
CA LYS A 179 0.07 -5.15 58.31
C LYS A 179 0.40 -5.08 56.83
N LEU A 180 1.68 -5.14 56.48
CA LEU A 180 2.13 -5.21 55.10
C LEU A 180 1.60 -6.50 54.45
N LEU A 181 1.00 -6.36 53.27
CA LEU A 181 0.46 -7.45 52.46
C LEU A 181 1.23 -7.53 51.15
N PRO A 182 1.33 -8.74 50.54
CA PRO A 182 1.72 -8.90 49.14
C PRO A 182 1.04 -7.88 48.21
N CYS A 183 1.84 -7.24 47.37
CA CYS A 183 1.46 -6.14 46.51
C CYS A 183 1.94 -6.38 45.08
N ILE A 184 1.03 -6.22 44.12
CA ILE A 184 1.41 -6.13 42.72
C ILE A 184 2.18 -4.82 42.53
N ILE A 185 3.42 -4.91 42.06
CA ILE A 185 4.31 -3.75 41.87
C ILE A 185 4.40 -3.32 40.41
N GLU A 186 4.06 -4.21 39.47
CA GLU A 186 3.94 -3.98 38.03
C GLU A 186 2.75 -4.77 37.49
N GLY A 187 1.94 -4.16 36.62
CA GLY A 187 0.74 -4.79 36.08
C GLY A 187 -0.46 -4.76 37.05
N PRO A 188 -1.48 -5.62 36.85
CA PRO A 188 -1.49 -6.66 35.82
C PRO A 188 -1.55 -6.08 34.40
N PHE A 189 -1.00 -6.81 33.45
CA PHE A 189 -1.14 -6.57 32.01
C PHE A 189 -1.99 -7.68 31.39
N VAL A 190 -2.70 -7.33 30.34
CA VAL A 190 -3.41 -8.25 29.45
C VAL A 190 -2.54 -8.38 28.21
N ASP A 191 -2.05 -9.57 27.93
CA ASP A 191 -1.09 -9.84 26.86
C ASP A 191 -1.57 -11.01 25.98
N GLN A 192 -1.03 -11.12 24.77
CA GLN A 192 -1.25 -12.26 23.86
C GLN A 192 -2.72 -12.69 23.73
N VAL A 193 -3.62 -11.71 23.52
CA VAL A 193 -5.05 -11.97 23.36
C VAL A 193 -5.31 -12.62 22.01
N THR A 194 -6.13 -13.67 22.01
CA THR A 194 -6.65 -14.37 20.83
C THR A 194 -8.19 -14.37 20.86
N ALA A 195 -8.80 -15.01 19.88
CA ALA A 195 -10.25 -15.27 19.87
C ALA A 195 -10.75 -16.15 21.03
N ASP A 196 -9.86 -16.92 21.67
CA ASP A 196 -10.22 -17.95 22.66
C ASP A 196 -9.34 -17.96 23.93
N SER A 197 -8.37 -17.05 24.02
CA SER A 197 -7.42 -16.99 25.13
C SER A 197 -6.84 -15.59 25.36
N ALA A 198 -6.24 -15.40 26.52
CA ALA A 198 -5.43 -14.23 26.88
C ALA A 198 -4.40 -14.66 27.92
N VAL A 199 -3.28 -13.93 28.02
CA VAL A 199 -2.30 -14.06 29.10
C VAL A 199 -2.46 -12.87 30.03
N ILE A 200 -2.50 -13.12 31.33
CA ILE A 200 -2.50 -12.04 32.33
C ILE A 200 -1.17 -12.10 33.07
N SER A 201 -0.38 -11.03 32.99
CA SER A 201 0.96 -10.98 33.58
C SER A 201 1.08 -9.92 34.68
N TRP A 202 1.91 -10.16 35.71
CA TRP A 202 2.20 -9.17 36.75
C TRP A 202 3.43 -9.53 37.58
N GLU A 203 3.98 -8.52 38.27
CA GLU A 203 5.05 -8.71 39.25
C GLU A 203 4.64 -8.39 40.68
N THR A 204 5.22 -9.11 41.65
CA THR A 204 5.02 -8.92 43.08
C THR A 204 6.31 -8.56 43.80
N GLU A 205 6.21 -7.89 44.95
CA GLU A 205 7.37 -7.47 45.73
C GLU A 205 8.13 -8.60 46.43
N VAL A 206 7.42 -9.67 46.75
CA VAL A 206 7.94 -10.91 47.34
C VAL A 206 7.42 -12.10 46.54
N SER A 207 8.10 -13.23 46.65
CA SER A 207 7.69 -14.47 45.98
C SER A 207 6.33 -14.95 46.52
N THR A 208 5.34 -15.14 45.64
CA THR A 208 3.97 -15.52 46.01
C THR A 208 3.37 -16.60 45.11
N LYS A 209 2.26 -17.21 45.55
CA LYS A 209 1.36 -17.96 44.67
C LYS A 209 0.44 -16.98 43.93
N GLY A 210 0.40 -17.04 42.60
CA GLY A 210 -0.46 -16.24 41.76
C GLY A 210 -1.57 -17.05 41.07
N TRP A 211 -2.77 -16.48 40.90
CA TRP A 211 -3.80 -16.99 40.00
C TRP A 211 -4.76 -15.88 39.55
N VAL A 212 -5.50 -16.15 38.48
CA VAL A 212 -6.54 -15.26 37.95
C VAL A 212 -7.89 -15.96 37.99
N GLU A 213 -8.95 -15.22 38.30
CA GLU A 213 -10.32 -15.69 38.18
C GLU A 213 -11.04 -14.90 37.08
N VAL A 214 -11.62 -15.61 36.11
CA VAL A 214 -12.37 -15.05 34.97
C VAL A 214 -13.70 -15.78 34.89
N ASP A 215 -14.83 -15.06 34.86
CA ASP A 215 -16.18 -15.62 34.87
C ASP A 215 -16.39 -16.72 35.95
N GLY A 216 -15.81 -16.53 37.14
CA GLY A 216 -15.90 -17.48 38.26
C GLY A 216 -15.05 -18.75 38.11
N LYS A 217 -14.24 -18.86 37.06
CA LYS A 217 -13.29 -19.96 36.85
C LYS A 217 -11.88 -19.53 37.21
N LYS A 218 -11.20 -20.37 37.97
CA LYS A 218 -9.82 -20.17 38.42
C LYS A 218 -8.81 -20.70 37.39
N TYR A 219 -7.85 -19.86 37.03
CA TYR A 219 -6.72 -20.15 36.17
C TYR A 219 -5.42 -19.93 36.93
N SER A 220 -4.56 -20.94 36.94
CA SER A 220 -3.23 -20.87 37.52
C SER A 220 -2.27 -21.64 36.63
N ASP A 221 -1.03 -21.20 36.52
CA ASP A 221 -0.06 -21.89 35.68
C ASP A 221 0.21 -23.33 36.18
N ARG A 222 0.29 -24.27 35.24
CA ARG A 222 0.63 -25.68 35.45
C ARG A 222 2.09 -26.01 35.12
N LYS A 223 2.86 -25.10 34.50
CA LYS A 223 4.24 -25.33 34.05
C LYS A 223 5.30 -24.59 34.94
N ILE A 224 5.68 -25.16 36.08
CA ILE A 224 6.97 -25.84 36.42
C ILE A 224 8.00 -25.00 37.26
N PHE A 225 8.33 -25.56 38.43
CA PHE A 225 9.54 -25.43 39.30
C PHE A 225 9.59 -24.48 40.50
N GLN A 226 8.78 -23.43 40.60
CA GLN A 226 8.64 -22.72 41.87
C GLN A 226 7.17 -22.55 42.24
N PRO A 227 6.70 -23.13 43.36
CA PRO A 227 5.32 -22.93 43.80
C PRO A 227 5.02 -21.48 44.21
N GLN A 228 6.04 -20.61 44.18
CA GLN A 228 5.96 -19.17 44.44
C GLN A 228 6.94 -18.45 43.49
N SER A 229 6.52 -17.35 42.86
CA SER A 229 7.33 -16.52 41.96
C SER A 229 7.11 -15.05 42.28
N ILE A 230 8.03 -14.18 41.83
CA ILE A 230 7.79 -12.72 41.79
C ILE A 230 7.20 -12.28 40.45
N HIS A 231 7.37 -13.08 39.41
CA HIS A 231 6.85 -12.85 38.05
C HIS A 231 5.80 -13.90 37.73
N HIS A 232 4.65 -13.46 37.25
CA HIS A 232 3.49 -14.31 37.00
C HIS A 232 2.97 -14.09 35.58
N GLU A 233 2.74 -15.17 34.85
CA GLU A 233 2.10 -15.18 33.54
C GLU A 233 1.03 -16.28 33.54
N ILE A 234 -0.25 -15.90 33.52
CA ILE A 234 -1.35 -16.84 33.64
C ILE A 234 -2.15 -16.87 32.35
N THR A 235 -2.06 -17.98 31.61
CA THR A 235 -2.90 -18.17 30.42
C THR A 235 -4.34 -18.53 30.80
N VAL A 236 -5.28 -17.70 30.37
CA VAL A 236 -6.72 -17.92 30.41
C VAL A 236 -7.15 -18.51 29.06
N ARG A 237 -7.80 -19.69 29.07
CA ARG A 237 -8.21 -20.41 27.85
C ARG A 237 -9.70 -20.77 27.85
N GLY A 238 -10.22 -21.05 26.66
CA GLY A 238 -11.60 -21.48 26.44
C GLY A 238 -12.58 -20.31 26.49
N LEU A 239 -12.14 -19.16 26.01
CA LEU A 239 -12.94 -17.95 25.88
C LEU A 239 -13.73 -17.99 24.56
N SER A 240 -14.71 -17.11 24.43
CA SER A 240 -15.50 -16.90 23.22
C SER A 240 -15.01 -15.63 22.52
N PRO A 241 -14.99 -15.60 21.18
CA PRO A 241 -14.52 -14.44 20.42
C PRO A 241 -15.39 -13.22 20.63
N ASP A 242 -14.81 -12.03 20.42
CA ASP A 242 -15.47 -10.72 20.50
C ASP A 242 -16.28 -10.49 21.79
N LYS A 243 -15.84 -11.07 22.92
CA LYS A 243 -16.52 -10.96 24.21
C LYS A 243 -15.63 -10.27 25.24
N GLU A 244 -16.25 -9.37 26.01
CA GLU A 244 -15.64 -8.76 27.19
C GLU A 244 -15.74 -9.71 28.40
N TYR A 245 -14.65 -9.81 29.16
CA TYR A 245 -14.50 -10.66 30.34
C TYR A 245 -14.00 -9.84 31.51
N GLY A 246 -14.70 -9.91 32.64
CA GLY A 246 -14.18 -9.41 33.92
C GLY A 246 -13.16 -10.39 34.51
N TYR A 247 -12.07 -9.87 35.08
CA TYR A 247 -11.07 -10.69 35.75
C TYR A 247 -10.59 -10.13 37.10
N GLU A 248 -10.16 -11.03 37.95
CA GLU A 248 -9.63 -10.75 39.28
C GLU A 248 -8.26 -11.42 39.46
N VAL A 249 -7.28 -10.68 39.98
CA VAL A 249 -5.93 -11.19 40.22
C VAL A 249 -5.74 -11.48 41.71
N PHE A 250 -5.16 -12.64 42.02
CA PHE A 250 -4.90 -13.07 43.38
C PHE A 250 -3.41 -13.37 43.58
N THR A 251 -2.85 -12.77 44.63
CA THR A 251 -1.44 -12.84 44.98
C THR A 251 -1.32 -13.27 46.45
N GLY A 252 -0.66 -14.40 46.71
CA GLY A 252 -0.46 -14.92 48.05
C GLY A 252 -1.75 -15.23 48.83
N GLY A 253 -2.86 -15.50 48.13
CA GLY A 253 -4.17 -15.69 48.76
C GLY A 253 -5.04 -14.44 48.83
N ILE A 254 -4.54 -13.29 48.37
CA ILE A 254 -5.18 -11.99 48.54
C ILE A 254 -5.59 -11.46 47.17
N LYS A 255 -6.88 -11.15 47.00
CA LYS A 255 -7.40 -10.46 45.81
C LYS A 255 -6.76 -9.08 45.69
N ASP A 256 -6.39 -8.65 44.49
CA ASP A 256 -5.88 -7.30 44.26
C ASP A 256 -6.89 -6.20 44.66
N PHE A 257 -6.44 -4.94 44.75
CA PHE A 257 -7.25 -3.85 45.28
C PHE A 257 -8.47 -3.50 44.39
N LYS A 258 -8.47 -3.93 43.12
CA LYS A 258 -9.59 -3.77 42.19
C LYS A 258 -9.78 -5.01 41.30
N SER A 259 -10.85 -4.97 40.51
CA SER A 259 -11.11 -5.94 39.43
C SER A 259 -10.93 -5.22 38.09
N TYR A 260 -10.70 -6.01 37.04
CA TYR A 260 -10.33 -5.54 35.71
C TYR A 260 -11.21 -6.21 34.66
N HIS A 261 -11.03 -5.85 33.39
CA HIS A 261 -11.70 -6.51 32.27
C HIS A 261 -10.80 -6.53 31.04
N PHE A 262 -11.09 -7.39 30.06
CA PHE A 262 -10.46 -7.35 28.74
C PHE A 262 -11.44 -7.90 27.69
N LYS A 263 -11.18 -7.62 26.42
CA LYS A 263 -11.97 -8.10 25.28
C LYS A 263 -11.13 -9.05 24.42
N THR A 264 -11.69 -10.20 24.06
CA THR A 264 -11.05 -11.15 23.11
C THR A 264 -11.18 -10.69 21.66
N ALA A 265 -10.25 -11.09 20.81
CA ALA A 265 -10.30 -10.79 19.38
C ALA A 265 -11.58 -11.34 18.69
N PRO A 266 -12.07 -10.71 17.61
CA PRO A 266 -13.18 -11.22 16.83
C PRO A 266 -12.78 -12.42 15.96
N THR A 267 -13.77 -13.10 15.37
CA THR A 267 -13.50 -14.08 14.31
C THR A 267 -13.26 -13.38 12.96
N PRO A 268 -12.57 -14.02 12.00
CA PRO A 268 -12.34 -13.44 10.67
C PRO A 268 -13.60 -12.91 9.98
N GLU A 269 -14.72 -13.64 10.08
CA GLU A 269 -15.97 -13.31 9.39
C GLU A 269 -16.70 -12.07 9.95
N ASN A 270 -16.40 -11.68 11.20
CA ASN A 270 -17.02 -10.54 11.88
C ASN A 270 -15.97 -9.49 12.30
N SER A 271 -14.93 -9.32 11.48
CA SER A 271 -13.82 -8.44 11.80
C SER A 271 -14.22 -6.96 11.81
N ASN A 272 -14.40 -6.41 13.00
CA ASN A 272 -14.61 -5.00 13.25
C ASN A 272 -13.88 -4.61 14.53
N PHE A 273 -12.73 -3.96 14.41
CA PHE A 273 -11.88 -3.61 15.54
C PHE A 273 -10.98 -2.41 15.20
N MET A 274 -10.46 -1.76 16.24
CA MET A 274 -9.57 -0.62 16.11
C MET A 274 -8.28 -0.85 16.87
N PHE A 275 -7.15 -0.57 16.23
CA PHE A 275 -5.85 -0.57 16.90
C PHE A 275 -5.15 0.76 16.74
N VAL A 276 -4.19 1.01 17.62
CA VAL A 276 -3.36 2.22 17.57
C VAL A 276 -1.91 1.85 17.30
N TYR A 277 -1.25 2.64 16.47
CA TYR A 277 0.20 2.63 16.32
C TYR A 277 0.79 3.93 16.86
N MET A 278 1.85 3.82 17.65
CA MET A 278 2.68 4.94 18.10
C MET A 278 4.11 4.46 18.37
N SER A 279 5.08 5.36 18.36
CA SER A 279 6.48 5.02 18.61
C SER A 279 7.22 6.23 19.21
N ASP A 280 8.42 6.01 19.74
CA ASP A 280 9.37 7.05 20.15
C ASP A 280 8.91 7.84 21.39
N SER A 281 8.68 7.13 22.49
CA SER A 281 8.26 7.70 23.78
C SER A 281 9.39 8.09 24.72
N ARG A 282 10.65 7.94 24.28
CA ARG A 282 11.82 8.36 25.04
C ARG A 282 11.77 9.83 25.43
N GLU A 283 12.68 10.24 26.30
CA GLU A 283 12.59 11.54 26.96
C GLU A 283 12.54 12.73 25.98
N GLY A 284 11.81 13.76 26.39
CA GLY A 284 11.66 15.01 25.65
C GLY A 284 12.16 16.22 26.43
N VAL A 285 12.22 17.36 25.74
CA VAL A 285 12.62 18.64 26.34
C VAL A 285 11.52 19.14 27.29
N GLY A 286 11.92 19.80 28.39
CA GLY A 286 11.00 20.44 29.35
C GLY A 286 11.07 19.91 30.79
N GLY A 287 11.87 18.86 31.03
CA GLY A 287 12.13 18.30 32.36
C GLY A 287 10.89 17.70 33.04
N GLY A 288 11.03 17.36 34.33
CA GLY A 288 9.92 16.77 35.09
C GLY A 288 9.50 15.42 34.52
N GLU A 289 8.19 15.19 34.40
CA GLU A 289 7.62 13.95 33.82
C GLU A 289 7.85 13.78 32.32
N ARG A 290 8.46 14.77 31.63
CA ARG A 290 8.89 14.63 30.23
C ARG A 290 10.27 13.97 30.08
N ALA A 291 11.01 13.91 31.18
CA ALA A 291 12.32 13.27 31.29
C ALA A 291 12.38 12.40 32.55
N PHE A 292 11.41 11.49 32.66
CA PHE A 292 11.30 10.59 33.79
C PHE A 292 12.05 9.30 33.46
N CYS A 293 13.32 9.23 33.88
CA CYS A 293 14.19 8.06 33.72
C CYS A 293 14.19 7.53 32.28
N GLY A 294 14.52 8.40 31.34
CA GLY A 294 14.58 8.07 29.92
C GLY A 294 13.23 8.00 29.20
N VAL A 295 12.11 8.29 29.88
CA VAL A 295 10.76 8.22 29.28
C VAL A 295 10.02 9.55 29.40
N ASN A 296 9.33 9.95 28.33
CA ASN A 296 8.35 11.03 28.37
C ASN A 296 7.01 10.55 28.94
N TYR A 297 7.03 10.20 30.23
CA TYR A 297 5.89 9.62 30.96
C TYR A 297 4.61 10.46 30.85
N TYR A 298 4.75 11.80 30.88
CA TYR A 298 3.61 12.72 30.73
C TYR A 298 2.89 12.51 29.40
N LYS A 299 3.65 12.47 28.30
CA LYS A 299 3.07 12.40 26.95
C LYS A 299 2.55 10.99 26.64
N LEU A 300 3.38 9.97 26.89
CA LEU A 300 3.03 8.57 26.68
C LEU A 300 1.72 8.20 27.41
N SER A 301 1.64 8.51 28.71
CA SER A 301 0.42 8.21 29.47
C SER A 301 -0.79 9.02 29.00
N GLY A 302 -0.59 10.21 28.45
CA GLY A 302 -1.65 11.01 27.83
C GLY A 302 -2.23 10.32 26.59
N PHE A 303 -1.37 9.93 25.65
CA PHE A 303 -1.77 9.28 24.40
C PHE A 303 -2.41 7.91 24.63
N MET A 304 -1.83 7.09 25.51
CA MET A 304 -2.40 5.78 25.85
C MET A 304 -3.81 5.90 26.46
N ARG A 305 -4.06 6.90 27.32
CA ARG A 305 -5.41 7.16 27.87
C ARG A 305 -6.37 7.68 26.81
N ASP A 306 -5.92 8.58 25.93
CA ASP A 306 -6.76 9.10 24.85
C ASP A 306 -7.16 7.99 23.87
N ALA A 307 -6.20 7.15 23.45
CA ALA A 307 -6.43 5.98 22.62
C ALA A 307 -7.45 5.01 23.25
N TYR A 308 -7.27 4.67 24.53
CA TYR A 308 -8.21 3.82 25.26
C TYR A 308 -9.63 4.41 25.30
N ASN A 309 -9.76 5.70 25.65
CA ASN A 309 -11.06 6.37 25.72
C ASN A 309 -11.78 6.47 24.37
N LYS A 310 -11.06 6.34 23.25
CA LYS A 310 -11.63 6.31 21.91
C LYS A 310 -12.07 4.91 21.46
N GLY A 311 -11.88 3.87 22.29
CA GLY A 311 -12.34 2.50 22.02
C GLY A 311 -11.33 1.62 21.31
N THR A 312 -10.04 1.83 21.55
CA THR A 312 -8.95 1.01 20.98
C THR A 312 -8.98 -0.40 21.56
N ASP A 313 -8.87 -1.42 20.72
CA ASP A 313 -8.82 -2.84 21.12
C ASP A 313 -7.40 -3.30 21.49
N PHE A 314 -6.36 -2.77 20.83
CA PHE A 314 -4.95 -3.01 21.18
C PHE A 314 -4.01 -1.90 20.66
N ILE A 315 -2.80 -1.82 21.22
CA ILE A 315 -1.76 -0.86 20.81
C ILE A 315 -0.54 -1.60 20.27
N LEU A 316 0.01 -1.11 19.16
CA LEU A 316 1.33 -1.47 18.63
C LEU A 316 2.30 -0.34 18.97
N PHE A 317 3.45 -0.69 19.55
CA PHE A 317 4.49 0.28 19.91
C PHE A 317 5.80 -0.02 19.15
N GLY A 318 6.22 0.86 18.25
CA GLY A 318 7.23 0.57 17.22
C GLY A 318 8.68 0.41 17.69
N GLY A 319 9.05 1.02 18.81
CA GLY A 319 10.42 1.09 19.32
C GLY A 319 10.70 2.43 19.97
N ASP A 320 11.88 2.60 20.53
CA ASP A 320 12.30 3.78 21.31
C ASP A 320 11.35 4.05 22.47
N LEU A 321 11.14 3.00 23.25
CA LEU A 321 10.37 3.05 24.48
C LEU A 321 11.10 3.95 25.48
N VAL A 322 12.42 3.82 25.53
CA VAL A 322 13.30 4.43 26.54
C VAL A 322 14.48 5.19 25.90
N ASN A 323 15.31 5.85 26.69
CA ASN A 323 16.55 6.47 26.21
C ASN A 323 17.66 5.46 25.91
N GLY A 324 17.69 4.35 26.65
CA GLY A 324 18.70 3.30 26.61
C GLY A 324 20.13 3.79 26.42
N TYR A 325 20.82 3.31 25.39
CA TYR A 325 22.25 3.55 25.15
C TYR A 325 23.10 3.40 26.42
N THR A 326 22.88 2.32 27.18
CA THR A 326 23.44 2.16 28.52
C THR A 326 24.32 0.92 28.61
N THR A 327 25.38 1.00 29.44
CA THR A 327 26.23 -0.16 29.77
C THR A 327 25.75 -0.89 31.03
N ASN A 328 24.64 -0.46 31.63
CA ASN A 328 24.18 -0.95 32.92
C ASN A 328 22.77 -1.58 32.79
N GLU A 329 22.67 -2.89 33.02
CA GLU A 329 21.40 -3.63 32.97
C GLU A 329 20.36 -3.08 33.97
N VAL A 330 20.78 -2.63 35.16
CA VAL A 330 19.86 -2.10 36.18
C VAL A 330 19.22 -0.81 35.72
N ASP A 331 20.00 0.06 35.06
CA ASP A 331 19.49 1.28 34.46
C ASP A 331 18.50 0.95 33.33
N PHE A 332 18.88 0.08 32.39
CA PHE A 332 18.01 -0.31 31.27
C PHE A 332 16.64 -0.83 31.74
N ARG A 333 16.63 -1.78 32.70
CA ARG A 333 15.39 -2.29 33.31
C ARG A 333 14.58 -1.21 34.01
N MET A 334 15.26 -0.23 34.60
CA MET A 334 14.58 0.84 35.32
C MET A 334 13.84 1.78 34.37
N GLN A 335 14.44 2.08 33.21
CA GLN A 335 13.76 2.84 32.17
C GLN A 335 12.54 2.07 31.63
N LEU A 336 12.70 0.77 31.33
CA LEU A 336 11.60 -0.10 30.89
C LEU A 336 10.48 -0.20 31.93
N LYS A 337 10.84 -0.28 33.22
CA LYS A 337 9.87 -0.22 34.33
C LYS A 337 9.07 1.08 34.33
N VAL A 338 9.70 2.23 34.09
CA VAL A 338 8.98 3.52 34.04
C VAL A 338 8.06 3.58 32.83
N TRP A 339 8.48 3.03 31.70
CA TRP A 339 7.63 2.88 30.52
C TRP A 339 6.41 2.01 30.83
N LYS A 340 6.62 0.82 31.43
CA LYS A 340 5.55 -0.08 31.89
C LYS A 340 4.60 0.59 32.89
N GLN A 341 5.09 1.49 33.75
CA GLN A 341 4.24 2.27 34.66
C GLN A 341 3.34 3.28 33.94
N ALA A 342 3.76 3.84 32.80
CA ALA A 342 2.91 4.66 31.97
C ALA A 342 1.86 3.80 31.26
N ALA A 343 2.28 2.66 30.73
CA ALA A 343 1.48 1.71 29.97
C ALA A 343 0.40 0.99 30.81
N GLU A 344 0.73 0.55 32.03
CA GLU A 344 -0.19 -0.23 32.88
C GLU A 344 -1.49 0.51 33.26
N GLN A 345 -1.55 1.84 33.05
CA GLN A 345 -2.76 2.62 33.30
C GLN A 345 -3.93 2.11 32.46
N ILE A 346 -3.63 1.57 31.27
CA ILE A 346 -4.57 0.97 30.32
C ILE A 346 -4.19 -0.48 29.95
N GLY A 347 -2.94 -0.90 30.13
CA GLY A 347 -2.47 -2.25 29.79
C GLY A 347 -3.14 -3.36 30.60
N CYS A 348 -3.86 -3.02 31.67
CA CYS A 348 -4.75 -3.93 32.40
C CYS A 348 -6.12 -4.14 31.73
N TYR A 349 -6.37 -3.54 30.56
CA TYR A 349 -7.63 -3.63 29.82
C TYR A 349 -7.46 -4.05 28.37
N ILE A 350 -6.40 -3.55 27.72
CA ILE A 350 -6.09 -3.85 26.33
C ILE A 350 -4.61 -4.22 26.19
N PRO A 351 -4.27 -5.16 25.29
CA PRO A 351 -2.89 -5.54 25.06
C PRO A 351 -2.10 -4.44 24.35
N ILE A 352 -0.82 -4.39 24.69
CA ILE A 352 0.19 -3.54 24.06
C ILE A 352 1.26 -4.49 23.52
N TYR A 353 1.64 -4.32 22.26
CA TYR A 353 2.61 -5.15 21.57
C TYR A 353 3.83 -4.29 21.25
N GLU A 354 4.93 -4.57 21.92
CA GLU A 354 6.14 -3.76 21.84
C GLU A 354 7.14 -4.28 20.80
N GLY A 355 7.81 -3.35 20.12
CA GLY A 355 8.98 -3.56 19.28
C GLY A 355 10.23 -2.93 19.89
N MET A 356 11.39 -3.20 19.30
CA MET A 356 12.68 -2.65 19.73
C MET A 356 13.18 -1.60 18.74
N GLY A 357 13.55 -0.42 19.26
CA GLY A 357 14.22 0.65 18.53
C GLY A 357 15.73 0.67 18.73
N ASN A 358 16.40 1.67 18.13
CA ASN A 358 17.83 1.87 18.29
C ASN A 358 18.18 2.35 19.71
N HIS A 359 17.21 2.88 20.47
CA HIS A 359 17.37 3.17 21.89
C HIS A 359 17.07 1.98 22.82
N GLU A 360 16.54 0.83 22.37
CA GLU A 360 16.45 -0.39 23.20
C GLU A 360 17.82 -1.09 23.29
N ALA A 361 18.84 -0.36 23.70
CA ALA A 361 20.22 -0.73 23.49
C ALA A 361 21.03 -0.82 24.81
N LEU A 362 21.22 -2.06 25.26
CA LEU A 362 22.14 -2.47 26.32
C LEU A 362 23.42 -3.00 25.68
N MET A 363 24.53 -2.29 25.88
CA MET A 363 25.76 -2.47 25.11
C MET A 363 27.02 -2.27 25.95
N ASP A 364 28.16 -2.72 25.45
CA ASP A 364 29.47 -2.36 25.96
C ASP A 364 30.07 -1.25 25.10
N LEU A 365 30.64 -0.23 25.76
CA LEU A 365 31.22 0.93 25.08
C LEU A 365 32.75 0.91 25.19
N TYR A 366 33.42 1.06 24.05
CA TYR A 366 34.87 1.16 23.95
C TYR A 366 35.27 2.46 23.24
N SER A 367 36.20 3.24 23.78
CA SER A 367 36.54 4.54 23.19
C SER A 367 37.99 4.94 23.40
N LYS A 368 38.51 5.83 22.55
CA LYS A 368 39.90 6.32 22.62
C LYS A 368 40.13 7.15 23.92
N PRO A 369 41.34 7.15 24.50
CA PRO A 369 41.67 8.01 25.65
C PRO A 369 41.45 9.50 25.33
N GLY A 370 40.87 10.27 26.26
CA GLY A 370 40.68 11.73 26.12
C GLY A 370 39.32 12.19 25.57
N MET A 371 38.43 11.26 25.18
CA MET A 371 37.07 11.63 24.75
C MET A 371 36.20 12.17 25.90
N PRO A 372 35.28 13.12 25.62
CA PRO A 372 34.37 13.70 26.61
C PRO A 372 33.50 12.65 27.31
N LYS A 373 32.93 13.01 28.47
CA LYS A 373 32.09 12.12 29.30
C LYS A 373 30.65 11.99 28.77
N LYS A 374 30.10 13.05 28.16
CA LYS A 374 28.88 12.99 27.36
C LYS A 374 29.31 12.78 25.90
N VAL A 375 28.87 11.68 25.31
CA VAL A 375 29.22 11.22 23.97
C VAL A 375 27.90 10.97 23.27
N ASP A 376 27.69 11.63 22.14
CA ASP A 376 26.69 11.15 21.19
C ASP A 376 27.27 9.87 20.57
N ILE A 377 26.75 8.70 20.99
CA ILE A 377 27.28 7.39 20.59
C ILE A 377 27.13 7.20 19.07
N CYS A 378 26.21 7.93 18.42
CA CYS A 378 26.00 7.91 16.98
C CYS A 378 26.97 8.82 16.22
N GLU A 379 27.53 9.87 16.84
CA GLU A 379 28.39 10.87 16.18
C GLU A 379 29.88 10.84 16.63
N THR A 380 30.23 10.06 17.65
CA THR A 380 31.59 10.09 18.25
C THR A 380 32.38 8.80 17.98
N PRO A 381 33.73 8.83 17.81
CA PRO A 381 34.53 7.63 17.51
C PRO A 381 34.65 6.64 18.70
N GLY A 382 33.57 5.94 19.03
CA GLY A 382 33.52 4.84 19.99
C GLY A 382 32.93 3.59 19.34
N VAL A 383 33.38 2.41 19.76
CA VAL A 383 32.77 1.14 19.34
C VAL A 383 31.78 0.75 20.42
N ALA A 384 30.50 0.67 20.06
CA ALA A 384 29.49 0.06 20.91
C ALA A 384 29.01 -1.26 20.28
N GLY A 385 28.79 -2.27 21.14
CA GLY A 385 28.30 -3.57 20.72
C GLY A 385 28.14 -4.52 21.90
N PHE A 386 27.61 -5.71 21.64
CA PHE A 386 27.29 -6.69 22.68
C PHE A 386 28.49 -7.56 23.11
N ASP A 387 28.99 -7.44 24.36
CA ASP A 387 29.86 -8.44 25.00
C ASP A 387 29.01 -9.59 25.57
N LYS A 388 29.35 -10.81 25.17
CA LYS A 388 28.69 -12.05 25.64
C LYS A 388 28.74 -12.28 27.15
N LYS A 389 29.58 -11.55 27.89
CA LYS A 389 29.63 -11.61 29.36
C LYS A 389 28.42 -10.92 30.00
N ALA A 390 27.79 -9.96 29.32
CA ALA A 390 26.58 -9.29 29.76
C ALA A 390 25.32 -9.96 29.17
N LYS A 391 24.14 -9.62 29.69
CA LYS A 391 22.88 -9.92 28.99
C LYS A 391 22.74 -9.01 27.77
N SER A 392 22.22 -9.54 26.68
CA SER A 392 21.92 -8.71 25.50
C SER A 392 20.65 -7.92 25.73
N ALA A 393 20.47 -6.84 24.97
CA ALA A 393 19.27 -6.01 25.04
C ALA A 393 18.00 -6.83 24.76
N GLU A 394 18.02 -7.71 23.76
CA GLU A 394 16.90 -8.58 23.38
C GLU A 394 16.55 -9.56 24.50
N ALA A 395 17.55 -10.06 25.23
CA ALA A 395 17.31 -10.98 26.34
C ALA A 395 16.67 -10.25 27.53
N VAL A 396 17.09 -9.01 27.82
CA VAL A 396 16.46 -8.20 28.87
C VAL A 396 15.05 -7.80 28.44
N PHE A 397 14.85 -7.39 27.19
CA PHE A 397 13.56 -7.01 26.63
C PHE A 397 12.55 -8.17 26.73
N ALA A 398 12.93 -9.38 26.32
CA ALA A 398 12.09 -10.58 26.43
C ALA A 398 11.82 -11.01 27.89
N GLU A 399 12.62 -10.57 28.86
CA GLU A 399 12.33 -10.81 30.28
C GLU A 399 11.38 -9.76 30.88
N GLU A 400 11.21 -8.60 30.23
CA GLU A 400 10.43 -7.47 30.74
C GLU A 400 9.01 -7.38 30.15
N PHE A 401 8.80 -7.92 28.95
CA PHE A 401 7.53 -7.92 28.20
C PHE A 401 7.06 -9.35 27.90
N VAL A 402 5.75 -9.52 27.70
CA VAL A 402 5.11 -10.83 27.48
C VAL A 402 4.53 -10.88 26.06
N ASN A 403 5.41 -10.91 25.07
CA ASN A 403 5.03 -10.88 23.65
C ASN A 403 4.81 -12.31 23.09
N PRO A 404 4.12 -12.47 21.93
CA PRO A 404 3.87 -13.79 21.37
C PRO A 404 5.13 -14.65 21.22
N THR A 405 5.06 -15.89 21.73
CA THR A 405 6.16 -16.86 21.67
C THR A 405 5.88 -17.96 20.65
N GLY A 406 6.93 -18.56 20.09
CA GLY A 406 6.84 -19.70 19.17
C GLY A 406 6.56 -19.35 17.71
N SER A 407 6.37 -18.07 17.39
CA SER A 407 6.19 -17.55 16.03
C SER A 407 7.44 -16.87 15.46
N CYS A 408 8.60 -16.89 16.12
CA CYS A 408 9.79 -16.12 15.74
C CYS A 408 10.79 -16.87 14.83
N PRO A 409 11.72 -16.18 14.14
CA PRO A 409 12.82 -16.81 13.41
C PRO A 409 13.83 -17.53 14.32
N GLU A 410 14.61 -18.43 13.72
CA GLU A 410 15.82 -18.97 14.35
C GLU A 410 16.90 -17.90 14.49
N ARG A 411 17.74 -18.02 15.52
CA ARG A 411 18.83 -17.06 15.78
C ARG A 411 19.82 -17.04 14.62
N GLU A 412 20.36 -15.86 14.29
CA GLU A 412 21.32 -15.68 13.18
C GLU A 412 22.57 -16.57 13.32
N THR A 413 23.05 -16.72 14.55
CA THR A 413 24.08 -17.71 14.88
C THR A 413 23.81 -18.30 16.26
N ARG A 414 24.47 -19.41 16.61
CA ARG A 414 24.47 -19.94 18.00
C ARG A 414 24.87 -18.90 19.05
N LYS A 415 25.63 -17.88 18.63
CA LYS A 415 26.17 -16.84 19.49
C LYS A 415 25.31 -15.56 19.48
N ALA A 416 24.36 -15.42 18.57
CA ALA A 416 23.49 -14.27 18.49
C ALA A 416 22.37 -14.33 19.56
N PRO A 417 21.77 -13.17 19.91
CA PRO A 417 20.58 -13.10 20.77
C PRO A 417 19.36 -13.87 20.22
N SER A 418 18.35 -14.08 21.06
CA SER A 418 17.09 -14.67 20.59
C SER A 418 16.19 -13.64 19.92
N TYR A 419 15.42 -14.06 18.92
CA TYR A 419 14.31 -13.27 18.37
C TYR A 419 12.99 -13.41 19.14
N SER A 420 12.91 -14.39 20.05
CA SER A 420 11.72 -14.60 20.90
C SER A 420 11.31 -13.29 21.57
N GLU A 421 10.02 -12.95 21.47
CA GLU A 421 9.39 -11.79 22.10
C GLU A 421 9.85 -10.41 21.61
N ASN A 422 10.71 -10.34 20.59
CA ASN A 422 11.04 -9.10 19.87
C ASN A 422 10.81 -9.18 18.35
N VAL A 423 10.57 -10.38 17.80
CA VAL A 423 10.10 -10.61 16.43
C VAL A 423 9.04 -11.70 16.48
N TYR A 424 7.84 -11.38 16.02
CA TYR A 424 6.67 -12.25 16.15
C TYR A 424 5.55 -11.85 15.18
N TYR A 425 4.53 -12.70 15.04
CA TYR A 425 3.27 -12.31 14.42
C TYR A 425 2.11 -12.85 15.23
N PHE A 426 0.95 -12.23 15.09
CA PHE A 426 -0.32 -12.72 15.63
C PHE A 426 -1.47 -12.31 14.72
N ASP A 427 -2.60 -12.98 14.87
CA ASP A 427 -3.81 -12.72 14.08
C ASP A 427 -4.90 -12.12 14.98
N TRP A 428 -5.60 -11.11 14.46
CA TRP A 428 -6.72 -10.45 15.11
C TRP A 428 -7.87 -10.30 14.10
N GLY A 429 -8.94 -11.10 14.25
CA GLY A 429 -9.97 -11.21 13.21
C GLY A 429 -9.36 -11.70 11.89
N ASN A 430 -9.61 -10.97 10.80
CA ASN A 430 -9.13 -11.24 9.45
C ASN A 430 -7.76 -10.59 9.15
N THR A 431 -7.03 -10.17 10.18
CA THR A 431 -5.83 -9.35 10.03
C THR A 431 -4.63 -10.02 10.71
N ARG A 432 -3.52 -10.13 9.98
CA ARG A 432 -2.22 -10.53 10.55
C ARG A 432 -1.38 -9.31 10.87
N ILE A 433 -0.83 -9.26 12.08
CA ILE A 433 0.13 -8.25 12.52
C ILE A 433 1.52 -8.90 12.63
N VAL A 434 2.53 -8.31 12.00
CA VAL A 434 3.92 -8.79 12.02
C VAL A 434 4.84 -7.75 12.64
N SER A 435 5.49 -8.09 13.74
CA SER A 435 6.56 -7.31 14.35
C SER A 435 7.91 -7.82 13.84
N PHE A 436 8.80 -6.90 13.44
CA PHE A 436 10.17 -7.22 13.06
C PHE A 436 11.16 -6.20 13.66
N ASN A 437 12.38 -6.66 13.91
CA ASN A 437 13.40 -5.91 14.63
C ASN A 437 14.48 -5.41 13.67
N THR A 438 14.48 -4.10 13.44
CA THR A 438 15.45 -3.37 12.61
C THR A 438 16.73 -3.01 13.36
N ASN A 439 16.79 -3.27 14.67
CA ASN A 439 17.90 -2.95 15.57
C ASN A 439 18.43 -4.19 16.31
N TYR A 440 18.16 -5.38 15.76
CA TYR A 440 18.60 -6.64 16.33
C TYR A 440 20.12 -6.72 16.35
N TRP A 441 20.71 -7.05 17.51
CA TRP A 441 22.14 -7.30 17.68
C TRP A 441 23.03 -6.13 17.24
N TRP A 442 22.55 -4.91 17.49
CA TRP A 442 23.14 -3.64 17.05
C TRP A 442 24.61 -3.45 17.47
N CYS A 443 25.39 -2.86 16.56
CA CYS A 443 26.77 -2.42 16.74
C CYS A 443 27.04 -1.19 15.88
N THR A 444 27.85 -0.24 16.35
CA THR A 444 28.16 1.02 15.64
C THR A 444 28.96 0.80 14.34
N TYR A 445 29.92 -0.15 14.37
CA TYR A 445 30.80 -0.47 13.22
C TYR A 445 30.84 -2.00 12.99
N PRO A 446 29.72 -2.61 12.58
CA PRO A 446 29.59 -4.07 12.48
C PRO A 446 30.47 -4.66 11.38
N GLU A 447 30.83 -3.90 10.35
CA GLU A 447 31.78 -4.34 9.32
C GLU A 447 33.18 -4.62 9.91
N ASP A 448 33.59 -3.87 10.93
CA ASP A 448 34.88 -4.04 11.60
C ASP A 448 34.81 -5.01 12.78
N PHE A 449 33.74 -4.93 13.58
CA PHE A 449 33.67 -5.62 14.86
C PHE A 449 32.60 -6.70 14.94
N GLY A 450 31.71 -6.86 13.97
CA GLY A 450 30.59 -7.81 14.03
C GLY A 450 29.39 -7.30 14.84
N GLY A 451 28.34 -8.11 14.90
CA GLY A 451 26.98 -7.64 15.25
C GLY A 451 26.22 -7.22 13.99
N ASN A 452 25.26 -6.32 14.14
CA ASN A 452 24.40 -5.84 13.07
C ASN A 452 24.42 -4.31 12.97
N LEU A 453 24.10 -3.79 11.79
CA LEU A 453 23.90 -2.35 11.58
C LEU A 453 22.45 -1.98 11.88
N GLU A 454 22.24 -0.78 12.42
CA GLU A 454 20.92 -0.14 12.49
C GLU A 454 20.22 -0.17 11.12
N GLY A 455 18.94 -0.49 11.12
CA GLY A 455 18.12 -0.61 9.91
C GLY A 455 18.35 -1.88 9.08
N TYR A 456 19.39 -2.68 9.37
CA TYR A 456 19.67 -3.88 8.59
C TYR A 456 18.87 -5.09 9.10
N VAL A 457 17.94 -5.59 8.29
CA VAL A 457 17.19 -6.82 8.59
C VAL A 457 18.02 -8.06 8.24
N MET A 458 18.42 -8.80 9.28
CA MET A 458 19.27 -9.99 9.14
C MET A 458 18.61 -11.15 8.39
N ASP A 459 19.44 -12.12 7.97
CA ASP A 459 19.07 -13.18 7.02
C ASP A 459 17.95 -14.10 7.50
N ASN A 460 18.07 -14.70 8.69
CA ASN A 460 17.05 -15.62 9.18
C ASN A 460 15.74 -14.89 9.45
N GLN A 461 15.80 -13.64 9.91
CA GLN A 461 14.62 -12.80 10.06
C GLN A 461 13.95 -12.51 8.72
N LEU A 462 14.69 -12.12 7.68
CA LEU A 462 14.09 -11.83 6.37
C LEU A 462 13.45 -13.07 5.75
N VAL A 463 14.13 -14.22 5.79
CA VAL A 463 13.57 -15.49 5.28
C VAL A 463 12.31 -15.88 6.03
N TRP A 464 12.26 -15.61 7.34
CA TRP A 464 11.06 -15.84 8.13
C TRP A 464 9.93 -14.86 7.76
N ILE A 465 10.22 -13.57 7.53
CA ILE A 465 9.22 -12.58 7.06
C ILE A 465 8.63 -13.04 5.72
N GLU A 466 9.47 -13.41 4.76
CA GLU A 466 9.05 -13.91 3.44
C GLU A 466 8.08 -15.10 3.59
N LYS A 467 8.40 -16.05 4.48
CA LYS A 467 7.53 -17.19 4.77
C LYS A 467 6.21 -16.78 5.42
N VAL A 468 6.22 -15.89 6.41
CA VAL A 468 5.00 -15.42 7.10
C VAL A 468 4.06 -14.71 6.12
N LEU A 469 4.63 -13.91 5.22
CA LEU A 469 3.88 -13.25 4.15
C LEU A 469 3.32 -14.28 3.16
N ASP A 470 4.10 -15.26 2.70
CA ASP A 470 3.61 -16.32 1.83
C ASP A 470 2.47 -17.13 2.46
N ASP A 471 2.57 -17.42 3.76
CA ASP A 471 1.54 -18.13 4.51
C ASP A 471 0.27 -17.27 4.61
N ALA A 472 0.39 -15.97 4.93
CA ALA A 472 -0.75 -15.04 4.96
C ALA A 472 -1.42 -14.89 3.59
N LYS A 473 -0.64 -14.90 2.50
CA LYS A 473 -1.16 -14.83 1.14
C LYS A 473 -2.06 -16.03 0.80
N LYS A 474 -1.70 -17.23 1.27
CA LYS A 474 -2.43 -18.49 1.05
C LYS A 474 -3.63 -18.67 1.98
N ASP A 475 -3.61 -18.04 3.16
CA ASP A 475 -4.67 -18.16 4.15
C ASP A 475 -5.88 -17.29 3.78
N SER A 476 -7.02 -17.93 3.47
CA SER A 476 -8.25 -17.23 3.09
C SER A 476 -8.98 -16.57 4.26
N SER A 477 -8.55 -16.80 5.50
CA SER A 477 -9.08 -16.09 6.68
C SER A 477 -8.37 -14.75 6.91
N ILE A 478 -7.20 -14.54 6.30
CA ILE A 478 -6.44 -13.30 6.39
C ILE A 478 -6.70 -12.45 5.16
N GLU A 479 -7.27 -11.27 5.35
CA GLU A 479 -7.53 -10.28 4.30
C GLU A 479 -6.52 -9.14 4.32
N HIS A 480 -6.00 -8.80 5.50
CA HIS A 480 -5.09 -7.69 5.70
C HIS A 480 -3.84 -8.14 6.44
N VAL A 481 -2.70 -7.57 6.06
CA VAL A 481 -1.45 -7.69 6.81
C VAL A 481 -0.98 -6.28 7.18
N PHE A 482 -0.66 -6.07 8.45
CA PHE A 482 0.11 -4.91 8.89
C PHE A 482 1.43 -5.37 9.45
N MET A 483 2.46 -4.58 9.20
CA MET A 483 3.79 -4.83 9.74
C MET A 483 4.25 -3.62 10.53
N PHE A 484 5.10 -3.82 11.52
CA PHE A 484 5.76 -2.72 12.21
C PHE A 484 7.19 -3.07 12.62
N GLY A 485 8.05 -2.07 12.50
CA GLY A 485 9.43 -2.07 12.98
C GLY A 485 9.81 -0.63 13.34
N HIS A 486 11.04 -0.40 13.78
CA HIS A 486 11.42 0.93 14.24
C HIS A 486 11.98 1.79 13.10
N GLU A 487 13.02 1.30 12.41
CA GLU A 487 13.78 2.07 11.42
C GLU A 487 13.04 2.15 10.08
N PRO A 488 12.69 3.35 9.59
CA PRO A 488 11.96 3.48 8.34
C PRO A 488 12.79 3.10 7.11
N ALA A 489 12.12 2.54 6.12
CA ALA A 489 12.75 2.20 4.84
C ALA A 489 12.90 3.41 3.91
N PHE A 490 11.92 4.31 3.95
CA PHE A 490 11.88 5.53 3.16
C PHE A 490 11.67 6.75 4.09
N PRO A 491 12.63 7.11 4.95
CA PRO A 491 12.52 8.24 5.87
C PRO A 491 12.27 9.57 5.14
N ASN A 492 11.51 10.49 5.75
CA ASN A 492 11.30 11.85 5.23
C ASN A 492 11.44 12.89 6.34
N GLY A 493 12.49 12.75 7.14
CA GLY A 493 12.81 13.58 8.30
C GLY A 493 14.26 13.39 8.70
N GLY A 494 14.60 13.52 9.99
CA GLY A 494 15.99 13.56 10.49
C GLY A 494 16.86 12.32 10.29
N HIS A 495 16.37 11.29 9.58
CA HIS A 495 16.97 9.95 9.51
C HIS A 495 17.37 9.54 8.07
N LEU A 496 17.85 10.49 7.27
CA LEU A 496 18.37 10.20 5.92
C LEU A 496 19.80 9.60 5.94
N LYS A 497 20.51 9.69 7.07
CA LYS A 497 21.93 9.25 7.22
C LYS A 497 22.09 7.89 7.91
N ASP A 498 20.98 7.30 8.33
CA ASP A 498 20.83 6.05 9.08
C ASP A 498 19.54 5.35 8.60
N ALA A 499 18.85 4.63 9.50
CA ALA A 499 17.70 3.78 9.21
C ALA A 499 17.98 2.77 8.08
N GLN A 500 16.99 2.41 7.25
CA GLN A 500 17.24 1.52 6.11
C GLN A 500 17.67 2.28 4.84
N TRP A 501 18.24 3.49 4.97
CA TRP A 501 18.66 4.31 3.82
C TRP A 501 20.15 4.66 3.77
N TYR A 502 20.73 5.21 4.83
CA TYR A 502 22.16 5.58 4.88
C TYR A 502 22.63 6.42 3.67
N GLU A 503 21.86 7.44 3.26
CA GLU A 503 22.09 8.23 2.05
C GLU A 503 22.31 7.35 0.80
N GLY A 504 21.53 6.27 0.69
CA GLY A 504 21.60 5.28 -0.38
C GLY A 504 22.86 4.42 -0.38
N GLY A 505 23.59 4.39 0.74
CA GLY A 505 24.81 3.59 0.92
C GLY A 505 26.04 4.11 0.17
N ALA A 506 25.97 5.32 -0.40
CA ALA A 506 27.04 5.86 -1.23
C ALA A 506 28.35 6.10 -0.43
N PRO A 507 29.51 5.68 -0.95
CA PRO A 507 30.80 5.91 -0.29
C PRO A 507 31.07 7.40 -0.03
N GLY A 508 31.42 7.74 1.21
CA GLY A 508 31.84 9.08 1.61
C GLY A 508 30.68 10.04 1.88
N LYS A 509 29.46 9.50 1.96
CA LYS A 509 28.26 10.18 2.43
C LYS A 509 27.94 9.78 3.87
N GLY A 510 27.40 10.71 4.65
CA GLY A 510 26.83 10.45 5.96
C GLY A 510 27.69 9.57 6.86
N ARG A 511 27.07 8.50 7.38
CA ARG A 511 27.70 7.51 8.27
C ARG A 511 28.36 6.34 7.51
N ASN A 512 28.60 6.46 6.20
CA ASN A 512 29.16 5.38 5.36
C ASN A 512 30.69 5.36 5.43
N HIS A 513 31.21 5.02 6.60
CA HIS A 513 32.65 4.89 6.85
C HIS A 513 32.94 3.82 7.90
N ASP A 514 34.14 3.26 7.86
CA ASP A 514 34.65 2.32 8.85
C ASP A 514 35.08 3.05 10.14
N PHE A 515 35.52 2.29 11.14
CA PHE A 515 35.97 2.83 12.42
C PHE A 515 37.18 3.78 12.30
N GLU A 516 38.02 3.60 11.27
CA GLU A 516 39.17 4.48 11.00
C GLU A 516 38.78 5.70 10.13
N GLY A 517 37.50 5.85 9.80
CA GLY A 517 36.95 6.96 9.02
C GLY A 517 37.15 6.80 7.51
N LYS A 518 37.54 5.61 7.04
CA LYS A 518 37.65 5.32 5.61
C LYS A 518 36.25 5.06 5.06
N SER A 519 35.95 5.71 3.95
CA SER A 519 34.71 5.56 3.19
C SER A 519 34.36 4.08 2.91
N LEU A 520 33.10 3.70 3.16
CA LEU A 520 32.53 2.38 2.91
C LEU A 520 31.38 2.45 1.92
N ASP A 521 31.23 1.40 1.12
CA ASP A 521 30.04 1.17 0.31
C ASP A 521 29.01 0.38 1.14
N ARG A 522 27.89 1.03 1.48
CA ARG A 522 26.77 0.44 2.21
C ARG A 522 25.56 0.17 1.31
N SER A 523 25.74 0.09 -0.02
CA SER A 523 24.65 -0.25 -0.95
C SER A 523 23.97 -1.59 -0.64
N TYR A 524 24.64 -2.51 0.07
CA TYR A 524 24.07 -3.76 0.56
C TYR A 524 22.86 -3.56 1.49
N LEU A 525 22.77 -2.41 2.18
CA LEU A 525 21.64 -2.06 3.05
C LEU A 525 20.42 -1.65 2.22
N VAL A 526 20.62 -0.90 1.13
CA VAL A 526 19.56 -0.59 0.16
C VAL A 526 19.07 -1.87 -0.52
N GLN A 527 19.98 -2.77 -0.92
CA GLN A 527 19.61 -4.08 -1.47
C GLN A 527 18.78 -4.93 -0.50
N ARG A 528 19.13 -4.89 0.80
CA ARG A 528 18.37 -5.59 1.85
C ARG A 528 16.98 -5.00 2.03
N ARG A 529 16.88 -3.67 2.10
CA ARG A 529 15.61 -2.94 2.17
C ARG A 529 14.74 -3.28 0.97
N ASP A 530 15.31 -3.28 -0.24
CA ASP A 530 14.56 -3.57 -1.46
C ASP A 530 14.04 -5.00 -1.46
N ARG A 531 14.85 -6.01 -1.08
CA ARG A 531 14.36 -7.39 -0.96
C ARG A 531 13.21 -7.52 0.05
N LEU A 532 13.32 -6.86 1.21
CA LEU A 532 12.23 -6.82 2.19
C LEU A 532 10.96 -6.20 1.59
N TRP A 533 11.09 -5.05 0.92
CA TRP A 533 9.96 -4.35 0.31
C TRP A 533 9.39 -5.06 -0.91
N GLU A 534 10.18 -5.83 -1.64
CA GLU A 534 9.72 -6.73 -2.68
C GLU A 534 8.84 -7.83 -2.08
N ALA A 535 9.24 -8.48 -0.99
CA ALA A 535 8.42 -9.48 -0.32
C ALA A 535 7.10 -8.87 0.21
N ILE A 536 7.18 -7.70 0.83
CA ILE A 536 6.04 -6.93 1.33
C ILE A 536 5.06 -6.60 0.19
N SER A 537 5.58 -6.00 -0.88
CA SER A 537 4.76 -5.58 -2.01
C SER A 537 4.19 -6.80 -2.74
N GLN A 538 4.95 -7.86 -2.96
CA GLN A 538 4.48 -9.06 -3.70
C GLN A 538 3.41 -9.87 -2.96
N ASN A 539 3.29 -9.71 -1.65
CA ASN A 539 2.25 -10.37 -0.86
C ASN A 539 0.84 -9.96 -1.31
N GLY A 540 0.62 -8.66 -1.55
CA GLY A 540 -0.64 -8.08 -2.02
C GLY A 540 -1.76 -7.98 -0.97
N LYS A 541 -1.58 -8.53 0.24
CA LYS A 541 -2.46 -8.31 1.40
C LYS A 541 -1.89 -7.31 2.40
N VAL A 542 -0.59 -6.97 2.31
CA VAL A 542 0.02 -5.93 3.16
C VAL A 542 -0.60 -4.57 2.84
N VAL A 543 -1.23 -3.98 3.86
CA VAL A 543 -1.90 -2.68 3.75
C VAL A 543 -0.93 -1.57 4.09
N ALA A 544 -0.25 -1.71 5.22
CA ALA A 544 0.73 -0.73 5.67
C ALA A 544 1.86 -1.35 6.50
N VAL A 545 3.02 -0.69 6.43
CA VAL A 545 4.17 -0.92 7.30
C VAL A 545 4.39 0.32 8.14
N PHE A 546 4.35 0.16 9.46
CA PHE A 546 4.51 1.24 10.41
C PHE A 546 5.95 1.35 10.92
N PHE A 547 6.43 2.59 11.05
CA PHE A 547 7.77 2.91 11.55
C PHE A 547 7.77 4.06 12.57
N GLY A 548 8.83 4.10 13.37
CA GLY A 548 9.16 5.18 14.31
C GLY A 548 10.36 5.99 13.80
N ASP A 549 11.29 6.28 14.72
CA ASP A 549 12.63 6.87 14.55
C ASP A 549 12.59 8.30 14.00
N SER A 550 11.97 8.48 12.84
CA SER A 550 11.51 9.79 12.38
C SER A 550 10.38 10.33 13.27
N HIS A 551 10.72 11.22 14.21
CA HIS A 551 9.80 11.90 15.14
C HIS A 551 8.84 12.91 14.47
N ASN A 552 8.03 12.44 13.55
CA ASN A 552 6.96 13.18 12.87
C ASN A 552 5.82 12.20 12.54
N TYR A 553 4.82 12.69 11.82
CA TYR A 553 3.87 11.83 11.11
C TYR A 553 4.03 12.05 9.62
N HIS A 554 4.10 10.98 8.84
CA HIS A 554 3.83 11.04 7.42
C HIS A 554 3.43 9.68 6.86
N ARG A 555 2.78 9.72 5.70
CA ARG A 555 2.46 8.53 4.91
C ARG A 555 2.90 8.69 3.47
N THR A 556 3.47 7.62 2.94
CA THR A 556 3.99 7.54 1.57
C THR A 556 3.47 6.26 0.94
N LEU A 557 2.83 6.37 -0.22
CA LEU A 557 2.39 5.19 -0.97
C LEU A 557 3.56 4.68 -1.83
N ILE A 558 4.10 3.51 -1.48
CA ILE A 558 5.23 2.91 -2.18
C ILE A 558 4.71 1.98 -3.27
N ASN A 559 5.13 2.22 -4.51
CA ASN A 559 4.77 1.43 -5.69
C ASN A 559 5.91 1.41 -6.73
N SER A 560 5.67 0.78 -7.88
CA SER A 560 6.64 0.63 -8.97
C SER A 560 7.05 1.94 -9.67
N LYS A 561 6.43 3.07 -9.35
CA LYS A 561 6.76 4.42 -9.83
C LYS A 561 7.46 5.27 -8.78
N THR A 562 7.43 4.87 -7.50
CA THR A 562 8.08 5.62 -6.42
C THR A 562 9.60 5.60 -6.61
N PRO A 563 10.27 6.76 -6.69
CA PRO A 563 11.73 6.85 -6.83
C PRO A 563 12.41 6.47 -5.50
N VAL A 564 12.94 5.27 -5.42
CA VAL A 564 13.48 4.67 -4.18
C VAL A 564 15.00 4.54 -4.17
N HIS A 565 15.67 4.91 -5.27
CA HIS A 565 17.11 4.90 -5.41
C HIS A 565 17.69 6.32 -5.57
N LEU A 566 18.99 6.49 -5.30
CA LEU A 566 19.68 7.79 -5.35
C LEU A 566 19.63 8.47 -6.72
N ASN A 567 19.61 7.71 -7.80
CA ASN A 567 19.52 8.22 -9.17
C ASN A 567 18.09 8.62 -9.57
N GLY A 568 17.12 8.57 -8.65
CA GLY A 568 15.71 8.82 -8.91
C GLY A 568 14.99 7.69 -9.63
N SER A 569 15.62 6.52 -9.81
CA SER A 569 14.95 5.36 -10.40
C SER A 569 14.03 4.68 -9.38
N PRO A 570 12.86 4.17 -9.82
CA PRO A 570 11.99 3.35 -9.00
C PRO A 570 12.43 1.88 -8.99
N ASN A 571 11.83 1.07 -8.11
CA ASN A 571 11.94 -0.39 -8.16
C ASN A 571 10.66 -1.00 -8.75
N GLN A 572 10.76 -1.57 -9.95
CA GLN A 572 9.62 -2.17 -10.67
C GLN A 572 9.04 -3.41 -9.98
N ASN A 573 9.78 -4.03 -9.04
CA ASN A 573 9.30 -5.18 -8.28
C ASN A 573 8.36 -4.80 -7.13
N PHE A 574 8.15 -3.49 -6.85
CA PHE A 574 7.14 -3.00 -5.90
C PHE A 574 5.75 -2.98 -6.56
N ILE A 575 5.28 -4.17 -6.92
CA ILE A 575 4.13 -4.41 -7.79
C ILE A 575 2.77 -4.03 -7.20
N ASN A 576 2.57 -4.21 -5.89
CA ASN A 576 1.33 -3.81 -5.22
C ASN A 576 1.64 -2.57 -4.36
N PRO A 577 0.84 -1.50 -4.47
CA PRO A 577 1.00 -0.33 -3.63
C PRO A 577 0.88 -0.68 -2.15
N VAL A 578 1.83 -0.25 -1.33
CA VAL A 578 1.81 -0.44 0.13
C VAL A 578 2.10 0.89 0.81
N TRP A 579 1.33 1.21 1.85
CA TRP A 579 1.58 2.40 2.65
C TRP A 579 2.78 2.21 3.57
N GLN A 580 3.77 3.09 3.49
CA GLN A 580 4.66 3.33 4.63
C GLN A 580 4.03 4.42 5.50
N ILE A 581 3.89 4.17 6.80
CA ILE A 581 3.36 5.16 7.75
C ILE A 581 4.37 5.34 8.88
N ILE A 582 4.80 6.58 9.09
CA ILE A 582 5.68 6.95 10.18
C ILE A 582 4.85 7.65 11.26
N SER A 583 5.01 7.24 12.52
CA SER A 583 4.35 7.86 13.68
C SER A 583 5.26 7.83 14.92
N GLY A 584 6.44 8.46 14.80
CA GLY A 584 7.43 8.59 15.88
C GLY A 584 7.12 9.72 16.86
N GLY A 585 5.84 10.01 17.08
CA GLY A 585 5.39 11.23 17.76
C GLY A 585 5.14 11.10 19.26
N ALA A 586 5.44 9.97 19.91
CA ALA A 586 4.90 9.68 21.25
C ALA A 586 5.64 10.39 22.42
N GLY A 587 6.84 10.93 22.20
CA GLY A 587 7.64 11.49 23.30
C GLY A 587 8.90 12.26 22.89
N ALA A 588 9.64 11.77 21.90
CA ALA A 588 10.95 12.27 21.47
C ALA A 588 10.90 13.56 20.59
N PRO A 589 11.88 14.48 20.67
CA PRO A 589 11.84 15.80 19.99
C PRO A 589 11.56 15.72 18.47
N PHE A 590 10.62 16.53 17.96
CA PHE A 590 10.13 16.38 16.58
C PHE A 590 11.11 16.84 15.50
N TYR A 591 10.98 16.26 14.29
CA TYR A 591 11.75 16.63 13.10
C TYR A 591 10.91 17.40 12.07
N ALA A 592 11.58 18.28 11.32
CA ALA A 592 11.06 18.86 10.09
C ALA A 592 11.23 17.88 8.91
N GLN A 593 10.55 18.17 7.80
CA GLN A 593 10.68 17.40 6.58
C GLN A 593 12.03 17.62 5.92
N GLU A 594 12.66 16.56 5.43
CA GLU A 594 13.89 16.62 4.64
C GLU A 594 13.64 16.19 3.18
N ASN A 595 14.57 16.52 2.28
CA ASN A 595 14.44 16.17 0.87
C ASN A 595 15.08 14.81 0.57
N ALA A 596 14.27 13.86 0.12
CA ALA A 596 14.66 12.52 -0.30
C ALA A 596 14.10 12.23 -1.71
N PRO A 597 14.60 11.20 -2.42
CA PRO A 597 14.11 10.87 -3.76
C PRO A 597 12.57 10.74 -3.83
N TRP A 598 11.95 10.13 -2.81
CA TRP A 598 10.51 9.91 -2.70
C TRP A 598 9.73 11.08 -2.08
N SER A 599 10.34 12.23 -1.77
CA SER A 599 9.62 13.35 -1.12
C SER A 599 8.42 13.83 -1.93
N GLY A 600 8.45 13.73 -3.26
CA GLY A 600 7.30 14.05 -4.13
C GLY A 600 6.13 13.06 -4.06
N PHE A 601 6.32 11.90 -3.43
CA PHE A 601 5.31 10.86 -3.21
C PHE A 601 4.82 10.82 -1.75
N VAL A 602 5.28 11.73 -0.90
CA VAL A 602 4.74 11.89 0.46
C VAL A 602 3.41 12.60 0.36
N GLU A 603 2.34 11.89 0.69
CA GLU A 603 0.96 12.38 0.56
C GLU A 603 0.60 13.37 1.67
N TYR A 604 1.15 13.18 2.87
CA TYR A 604 0.89 14.04 4.00
C TYR A 604 2.07 14.01 4.98
N PHE A 605 2.41 15.16 5.57
CA PHE A 605 3.49 15.31 6.53
C PHE A 605 3.10 16.26 7.67
N TYR A 606 3.41 15.87 8.92
CA TYR A 606 3.12 16.65 10.13
C TYR A 606 4.30 16.60 11.12
N PRO A 607 5.00 17.73 11.36
CA PRO A 607 6.22 17.80 12.18
C PRO A 607 5.94 17.94 13.68
N SER A 608 5.07 17.12 14.27
CA SER A 608 4.80 17.21 15.70
C SER A 608 4.30 15.88 16.30
N LYS A 609 4.04 15.92 17.61
CA LYS A 609 3.55 14.80 18.41
C LYS A 609 2.23 14.27 17.88
N ASN A 610 2.16 12.95 17.75
CA ASN A 610 1.01 12.28 17.15
C ASN A 610 0.96 10.80 17.55
N TYR A 611 -0.18 10.18 17.27
CA TYR A 611 -0.34 8.74 17.15
C TYR A 611 -1.36 8.42 16.04
N CYS A 612 -1.34 7.19 15.51
CA CYS A 612 -2.25 6.75 14.45
C CYS A 612 -3.29 5.77 14.98
N MET A 613 -4.56 5.96 14.60
CA MET A 613 -5.65 5.02 14.84
C MET A 613 -6.04 4.34 13.53
N ILE A 614 -6.14 3.01 13.54
CA ILE A 614 -6.50 2.20 12.39
C ILE A 614 -7.80 1.47 12.72
N HIS A 615 -8.83 1.68 11.89
CA HIS A 615 -10.10 0.97 11.99
C HIS A 615 -10.18 -0.05 10.85
N VAL A 616 -10.26 -1.34 11.21
CA VAL A 616 -10.51 -2.44 10.28
C VAL A 616 -11.98 -2.84 10.41
N ASN A 617 -12.70 -2.79 9.28
CA ASN A 617 -14.10 -3.19 9.19
C ASN A 617 -14.31 -4.03 7.93
N GLY A 618 -14.25 -5.35 8.08
CA GLY A 618 -14.28 -6.31 6.98
C GLY A 618 -13.16 -6.03 5.98
N ASP A 619 -13.54 -5.66 4.75
CA ASP A 619 -12.61 -5.41 3.64
C ASP A 619 -12.07 -3.96 3.61
N THR A 620 -12.55 -3.09 4.51
CA THR A 620 -12.19 -1.66 4.56
C THR A 620 -11.29 -1.35 5.74
N VAL A 621 -10.21 -0.60 5.48
CA VAL A 621 -9.25 -0.10 6.45
C VAL A 621 -9.19 1.42 6.36
N LYS A 622 -9.38 2.10 7.49
CA LYS A 622 -9.27 3.55 7.61
C LYS A 622 -8.20 3.95 8.62
N LEU A 623 -7.51 5.04 8.35
CA LEU A 623 -6.55 5.67 9.26
C LEU A 623 -7.06 7.03 9.72
N ARG A 624 -6.79 7.35 10.98
CA ARG A 624 -6.81 8.71 11.55
C ARG A 624 -5.51 8.99 12.28
N ALA A 625 -4.80 10.04 11.91
CA ALA A 625 -3.69 10.55 12.71
C ALA A 625 -4.21 11.62 13.68
N ILE A 626 -3.82 11.52 14.95
CA ILE A 626 -4.27 12.40 16.03
C ILE A 626 -3.07 13.20 16.55
N SER A 627 -3.22 14.51 16.71
CA SER A 627 -2.18 15.41 17.23
C SER A 627 -2.09 15.42 18.76
N ASP A 628 -1.10 16.17 19.27
CA ASP A 628 -0.92 16.44 20.70
C ASP A 628 -2.14 17.03 21.41
N SER A 629 -2.92 17.83 20.70
CA SER A 629 -4.14 18.52 21.15
C SER A 629 -5.38 17.64 21.07
N GLY A 630 -5.28 16.44 20.47
CA GLY A 630 -6.40 15.53 20.23
C GLY A 630 -7.16 15.79 18.92
N GLU A 631 -6.65 16.70 18.07
CA GLU A 631 -7.23 17.01 16.74
C GLU A 631 -6.92 15.91 15.74
N ILE A 632 -7.84 15.62 14.83
CA ILE A 632 -7.56 14.77 13.66
C ILE A 632 -6.76 15.61 12.67
N ILE A 633 -5.51 15.22 12.43
CA ILE A 633 -4.61 15.93 11.49
C ILE A 633 -4.62 15.32 10.10
N ASP A 634 -4.96 14.04 9.97
CA ASP A 634 -5.11 13.33 8.70
C ASP A 634 -6.15 12.22 8.87
N GLU A 635 -6.94 11.98 7.84
CA GLU A 635 -7.93 10.90 7.76
C GLU A 635 -7.97 10.37 6.34
N CYS A 636 -7.76 9.06 6.17
CA CYS A 636 -7.77 8.44 4.84
C CYS A 636 -8.24 6.99 4.87
N VAL A 637 -8.65 6.49 3.70
CA VAL A 637 -8.91 5.06 3.47
C VAL A 637 -7.58 4.43 3.01
N LEU A 638 -7.03 3.50 3.80
CA LEU A 638 -5.79 2.81 3.44
C LEU A 638 -6.04 1.67 2.46
N LYS A 639 -7.19 0.99 2.61
CA LYS A 639 -7.63 -0.10 1.74
C LYS A 639 -9.14 -0.19 1.76
N GLN A 640 -9.74 -0.47 0.61
CA GLN A 640 -11.14 -0.80 0.47
C GLN A 640 -11.26 -1.81 -0.66
N LYS A 641 -12.22 -2.73 -0.56
CA LYS A 641 -12.52 -3.64 -1.66
C LYS A 641 -12.79 -2.83 -2.92
N THR A 642 -12.03 -3.10 -3.98
CA THR A 642 -12.28 -2.52 -5.29
C THR A 642 -13.03 -3.53 -6.13
N ASN A 643 -14.09 -3.09 -6.80
CA ASN A 643 -14.71 -3.88 -7.86
C ASN A 643 -14.12 -3.37 -9.17
N PRO A 644 -13.37 -4.20 -9.92
CA PRO A 644 -12.96 -3.84 -11.26
C PRO A 644 -14.18 -3.59 -12.15
N GLU A 645 -14.25 -2.41 -12.75
CA GLU A 645 -15.33 -1.93 -13.60
C GLU A 645 -14.74 -1.43 -14.93
N GLN A 646 -15.60 -1.07 -15.89
CA GLN A 646 -15.18 -0.54 -17.18
C GLN A 646 -14.22 -1.48 -17.94
N VAL A 647 -14.40 -2.80 -17.79
CA VAL A 647 -13.55 -3.81 -18.43
C VAL A 647 -13.75 -3.77 -19.94
N HIS A 648 -12.66 -3.58 -20.68
CA HIS A 648 -12.66 -3.58 -22.15
C HIS A 648 -11.33 -4.12 -22.70
N LEU A 649 -11.33 -4.42 -24.00
CA LEU A 649 -10.23 -5.11 -24.67
C LEU A 649 -9.74 -4.33 -25.90
N SER A 650 -8.44 -4.40 -26.17
CA SER A 650 -7.77 -3.84 -27.36
C SER A 650 -6.49 -4.66 -27.65
N TRP A 651 -5.65 -4.16 -28.54
CA TRP A 651 -4.29 -4.63 -28.77
C TRP A 651 -3.31 -3.47 -28.58
N SER A 652 -2.44 -3.54 -27.58
CA SER A 652 -1.35 -2.56 -27.39
C SER A 652 -0.14 -2.83 -28.30
N THR A 653 -0.15 -3.95 -29.02
CA THR A 653 0.89 -4.36 -29.97
C THR A 653 0.26 -4.89 -31.26
N ASN A 654 0.95 -4.72 -32.39
CA ASN A 654 0.50 -5.27 -33.67
C ASN A 654 0.77 -6.79 -33.75
N ASP A 655 0.05 -7.57 -32.93
CA ASP A 655 0.03 -9.04 -32.93
C ASP A 655 -1.35 -9.57 -32.51
N VAL A 656 -2.34 -9.41 -33.40
CA VAL A 656 -3.73 -9.79 -33.12
C VAL A 656 -3.96 -11.30 -32.92
N TYR A 657 -2.95 -12.11 -33.24
CA TYR A 657 -2.99 -13.57 -33.20
C TYR A 657 -2.60 -14.14 -31.84
N HIS A 658 -1.59 -13.52 -31.20
CA HIS A 658 -0.98 -14.03 -29.98
C HIS A 658 -1.08 -13.07 -28.80
N SER A 659 -1.69 -11.88 -28.99
CA SER A 659 -1.89 -10.93 -27.90
C SER A 659 -3.34 -10.48 -27.72
N MET A 660 -3.61 -9.97 -26.52
CA MET A 660 -4.85 -9.27 -26.15
C MET A 660 -4.57 -8.38 -24.95
N THR A 661 -4.98 -7.12 -24.98
CA THR A 661 -4.77 -6.18 -23.88
C THR A 661 -6.09 -5.93 -23.17
N ALA A 662 -6.12 -6.23 -21.86
CA ALA A 662 -7.27 -5.96 -21.01
C ALA A 662 -7.06 -4.68 -20.21
N MET A 663 -8.07 -3.82 -20.22
CA MET A 663 -8.09 -2.56 -19.48
C MET A 663 -9.31 -2.47 -18.58
N TRP A 664 -9.17 -1.81 -17.43
CA TRP A 664 -10.28 -1.61 -16.48
C TRP A 664 -10.02 -0.45 -15.52
N PHE A 665 -11.04 -0.10 -14.75
CA PHE A 665 -11.04 0.96 -13.74
C PHE A 665 -11.25 0.39 -12.33
N THR A 666 -10.61 1.00 -11.33
CA THR A 666 -10.96 0.84 -9.91
C THR A 666 -10.99 2.19 -9.18
N GLU A 667 -11.88 2.34 -8.21
CA GLU A 667 -12.01 3.58 -7.43
C GLU A 667 -10.80 3.85 -6.50
N PHE A 668 -10.14 2.79 -6.02
CA PHE A 668 -9.01 2.87 -5.08
C PHE A 668 -7.77 2.18 -5.65
N PRO A 669 -6.55 2.54 -5.19
CA PRO A 669 -5.33 1.89 -5.65
C PRO A 669 -5.43 0.37 -5.46
N ALA A 670 -5.26 -0.37 -6.55
CA ALA A 670 -5.36 -1.82 -6.56
C ALA A 670 -4.27 -2.46 -7.42
N ALA A 671 -3.99 -3.74 -7.14
CA ALA A 671 -3.10 -4.55 -7.96
C ALA A 671 -3.67 -4.74 -9.37
N SER A 672 -2.81 -4.69 -10.39
CA SER A 672 -3.19 -4.93 -11.80
C SER A 672 -2.84 -6.36 -12.22
N SER A 673 -3.82 -7.26 -12.28
CA SER A 673 -3.61 -8.60 -12.83
C SER A 673 -4.79 -9.12 -13.64
N VAL A 674 -4.46 -9.94 -14.64
CA VAL A 674 -5.41 -10.71 -15.43
C VAL A 674 -5.17 -12.19 -15.17
N LEU A 675 -6.16 -12.89 -14.63
CA LEU A 675 -6.15 -14.34 -14.50
C LEU A 675 -6.85 -14.92 -15.73
N TYR A 676 -6.27 -15.91 -16.40
CA TYR A 676 -6.85 -16.44 -17.64
C TYR A 676 -6.59 -17.94 -17.83
N ASP A 677 -7.47 -18.60 -18.59
CA ASP A 677 -7.41 -20.04 -18.89
C ASP A 677 -8.24 -20.34 -20.16
N LEU A 678 -8.10 -21.54 -20.73
CA LEU A 678 -8.88 -22.01 -21.88
C LEU A 678 -10.25 -22.56 -21.48
N VAL A 679 -10.51 -22.70 -20.17
CA VAL A 679 -11.77 -23.20 -19.62
C VAL A 679 -12.24 -22.32 -18.46
N PRO A 680 -13.56 -22.15 -18.28
CA PRO A 680 -14.11 -21.28 -17.23
C PRO A 680 -13.82 -21.81 -15.83
N LYS A 681 -13.68 -20.89 -14.86
CA LYS A 681 -13.33 -21.19 -13.46
C LYS A 681 -14.33 -20.59 -12.47
N LYS A 682 -14.50 -21.30 -11.35
CA LYS A 682 -15.42 -20.86 -10.28
C LYS A 682 -14.79 -19.80 -9.39
N ALA A 683 -13.51 -19.95 -9.04
CA ALA A 683 -12.79 -19.02 -8.19
C ALA A 683 -11.52 -18.47 -8.86
N PRO A 684 -11.09 -17.23 -8.53
CA PRO A 684 -9.83 -16.67 -9.02
C PRO A 684 -8.61 -17.58 -8.78
N GLY A 685 -8.57 -18.31 -7.66
CA GLY A 685 -7.45 -19.21 -7.36
C GLY A 685 -7.29 -20.44 -8.29
N ASP A 686 -8.26 -20.72 -9.16
CA ASP A 686 -8.29 -21.92 -10.00
C ASP A 686 -7.72 -21.72 -11.42
N TYR A 687 -7.39 -20.48 -11.81
CA TYR A 687 -6.83 -20.16 -13.12
C TYR A 687 -5.36 -20.61 -13.22
N ALA A 688 -5.00 -21.26 -14.33
CA ALA A 688 -3.65 -21.76 -14.54
C ALA A 688 -2.65 -20.65 -14.93
N PHE A 689 -3.14 -19.57 -15.56
CA PHE A 689 -2.30 -18.49 -16.05
C PHE A 689 -2.69 -17.16 -15.43
N SER A 690 -1.69 -16.30 -15.28
CA SER A 690 -1.85 -14.93 -14.82
C SER A 690 -0.87 -14.02 -15.54
N CYS A 691 -1.33 -12.84 -15.97
CA CYS A 691 -0.46 -11.77 -16.42
C CYS A 691 -0.61 -10.55 -15.50
N ARG A 692 0.45 -9.75 -15.41
CA ARG A 692 0.47 -8.53 -14.59
C ARG A 692 0.40 -7.30 -15.47
N GLY A 693 -0.19 -6.27 -14.91
CA GLY A 693 -0.34 -4.97 -15.54
C GLY A 693 0.27 -3.83 -14.76
N SER A 694 -0.03 -2.62 -15.20
CA SER A 694 0.30 -1.38 -14.52
C SER A 694 -0.97 -0.59 -14.17
N PRO A 695 -1.06 -0.02 -12.97
CA PRO A 695 -2.07 0.98 -12.66
C PRO A 695 -1.53 2.41 -12.89
N HIS A 696 -2.41 3.32 -13.28
CA HIS A 696 -2.12 4.75 -13.39
C HIS A 696 -3.37 5.59 -13.13
N GLN A 697 -3.13 6.86 -12.82
CA GLN A 697 -4.17 7.88 -12.76
C GLN A 697 -4.04 8.79 -13.97
N ILE A 698 -5.16 9.30 -14.43
CA ILE A 698 -5.25 10.29 -15.50
C ILE A 698 -5.41 11.65 -14.82
N SER A 699 -4.70 12.68 -15.29
CA SER A 699 -4.83 14.03 -14.73
C SER A 699 -6.29 14.48 -14.76
N SER A 700 -6.77 15.01 -13.63
CA SER A 700 -8.16 15.46 -13.39
C SER A 700 -9.21 14.35 -13.21
N PHE A 701 -8.83 13.07 -13.21
CA PHE A 701 -9.75 11.95 -12.91
C PHE A 701 -9.47 11.38 -11.52
N ASP A 702 -10.53 10.93 -10.85
CA ASP A 702 -10.44 10.15 -9.63
C ASP A 702 -10.25 8.66 -9.95
N GLY A 703 -9.73 7.88 -8.99
CA GLY A 703 -9.51 6.44 -9.17
C GLY A 703 -8.30 6.07 -10.02
N TRP A 704 -8.28 4.83 -10.50
CA TRP A 704 -7.13 4.17 -11.14
C TRP A 704 -7.56 3.38 -12.36
N TYR A 705 -6.86 3.61 -13.47
CA TYR A 705 -6.95 2.82 -14.69
C TYR A 705 -5.86 1.77 -14.70
N HIS A 706 -6.15 0.62 -15.27
CA HIS A 706 -5.27 -0.53 -15.29
C HIS A 706 -5.18 -1.07 -16.71
N GLU A 707 -3.98 -1.47 -17.10
CA GLU A 707 -3.70 -2.08 -18.40
C GLU A 707 -2.88 -3.36 -18.21
N THR A 708 -3.20 -4.42 -18.95
CA THR A 708 -2.43 -5.68 -18.94
C THR A 708 -2.45 -6.35 -20.31
N GLU A 709 -1.28 -6.45 -20.94
CA GLU A 709 -1.09 -7.19 -22.19
C GLU A 709 -0.88 -8.70 -21.90
N LEU A 710 -1.76 -9.53 -22.47
CA LEU A 710 -1.59 -10.97 -22.55
C LEU A 710 -0.79 -11.28 -23.81
N THR A 711 0.26 -12.10 -23.70
CA THR A 711 1.12 -12.50 -24.84
C THR A 711 1.29 -14.01 -24.90
N GLY A 712 1.72 -14.53 -26.05
CA GLY A 712 1.93 -15.97 -26.26
C GLY A 712 0.63 -16.77 -26.29
N LEU A 713 -0.49 -16.12 -26.61
CA LEU A 713 -1.78 -16.77 -26.78
C LEU A 713 -1.80 -17.62 -28.06
N GLU A 714 -2.61 -18.66 -28.07
CA GLU A 714 -2.81 -19.49 -29.26
C GLU A 714 -3.83 -18.82 -30.21
N PRO A 715 -3.56 -18.74 -31.51
CA PRO A 715 -4.50 -18.18 -32.50
C PRO A 715 -5.83 -18.94 -32.56
N GLY A 716 -6.94 -18.23 -32.72
CA GLY A 716 -8.30 -18.80 -32.88
C GLY A 716 -8.87 -19.49 -31.64
N LYS A 717 -8.39 -19.16 -30.43
CA LYS A 717 -8.84 -19.77 -29.17
C LYS A 717 -9.65 -18.80 -28.33
N THR A 718 -10.62 -19.37 -27.60
CA THR A 718 -11.35 -18.65 -26.56
C THR A 718 -10.63 -18.77 -25.22
N TYR A 719 -10.38 -17.63 -24.58
CA TYR A 719 -9.82 -17.54 -23.25
C TYR A 719 -10.86 -16.95 -22.29
N TYR A 720 -11.00 -17.57 -21.13
CA TYR A 720 -11.80 -17.08 -20.02
C TYR A 720 -10.89 -16.32 -19.07
N PHE A 721 -11.31 -15.15 -18.61
CA PHE A 721 -10.46 -14.28 -17.80
C PHE A 721 -11.20 -13.50 -16.73
N ARG A 722 -10.44 -13.03 -15.74
CA ARG A 722 -10.85 -12.05 -14.73
C ARG A 722 -9.76 -11.00 -14.60
N VAL A 723 -10.17 -9.76 -14.38
CA VAL A 723 -9.26 -8.64 -14.10
C VAL A 723 -9.36 -8.25 -12.62
N GLY A 724 -8.29 -7.72 -12.05
CA GLY A 724 -8.26 -7.23 -10.66
C GLY A 724 -7.05 -7.75 -9.88
N GLY A 725 -7.23 -8.00 -8.58
CA GLY A 725 -6.16 -8.46 -7.71
C GLY A 725 -6.64 -8.87 -6.31
N PRO A 726 -5.74 -8.97 -5.32
CA PRO A 726 -6.10 -9.34 -3.95
C PRO A 726 -7.15 -8.43 -3.28
N GLY A 727 -7.39 -7.22 -3.81
CA GLY A 727 -8.45 -6.31 -3.36
C GLY A 727 -9.83 -6.58 -3.96
N GLY A 728 -9.94 -7.48 -4.93
CA GLY A 728 -11.17 -7.82 -5.65
C GLY A 728 -10.90 -8.17 -7.11
N TYR A 729 -11.66 -9.13 -7.66
CA TYR A 729 -11.64 -9.50 -9.06
C TYR A 729 -13.01 -9.27 -9.70
N SER A 730 -13.01 -8.98 -11.01
CA SER A 730 -14.23 -8.90 -11.81
C SER A 730 -14.99 -10.24 -11.84
N ARG A 731 -16.22 -10.19 -12.38
CA ARG A 731 -16.85 -11.41 -12.91
C ARG A 731 -15.98 -12.04 -14.00
N GLU A 732 -16.20 -13.32 -14.28
CA GLU A 732 -15.54 -13.98 -15.40
C GLU A 732 -16.09 -13.45 -16.72
N TRP A 733 -15.16 -13.15 -17.63
CA TRP A 733 -15.38 -12.75 -19.00
C TRP A 733 -14.70 -13.75 -19.94
N ASN A 734 -14.96 -13.65 -21.25
CA ASN A 734 -14.16 -14.36 -22.23
C ASN A 734 -13.87 -13.50 -23.48
N PHE A 735 -12.80 -13.83 -24.19
CA PHE A 735 -12.44 -13.24 -25.49
C PHE A 735 -11.94 -14.33 -26.43
N ARG A 736 -11.81 -14.02 -27.73
CA ARG A 736 -11.29 -14.94 -28.75
C ARG A 736 -10.13 -14.29 -29.51
N THR A 737 -9.00 -14.96 -29.61
CA THR A 737 -7.86 -14.54 -30.45
C THR A 737 -8.17 -14.76 -31.93
N ILE A 738 -7.55 -13.98 -32.82
CA ILE A 738 -7.73 -14.10 -34.27
C ILE A 738 -6.99 -15.36 -34.76
N GLY A 739 -7.64 -16.17 -35.61
CA GLY A 739 -7.01 -17.33 -36.26
C GLY A 739 -6.13 -16.93 -37.44
N LEU A 740 -5.04 -17.67 -37.71
CA LEU A 740 -4.08 -17.35 -38.78
C LEU A 740 -4.70 -17.29 -40.19
N ASP A 741 -5.66 -18.18 -40.47
CA ASP A 741 -6.35 -18.28 -41.76
C ASP A 741 -7.84 -17.87 -41.65
N GLN A 742 -8.19 -17.10 -40.62
CA GLN A 742 -9.58 -16.73 -40.34
C GLN A 742 -10.08 -15.69 -41.36
N GLN A 743 -11.31 -15.87 -41.85
CA GLN A 743 -12.04 -14.77 -42.52
C GLN A 743 -12.52 -13.79 -41.45
N VAL A 744 -11.92 -12.61 -41.45
CA VAL A 744 -12.19 -11.59 -40.43
C VAL A 744 -13.42 -10.78 -40.81
N GLY A 745 -14.30 -10.59 -39.83
CA GLY A 745 -15.46 -9.69 -39.91
C GLY A 745 -15.41 -8.67 -38.79
N PHE A 746 -15.59 -7.39 -39.12
CA PHE A 746 -15.58 -6.31 -38.12
C PHE A 746 -16.69 -5.31 -38.35
N VAL A 747 -17.03 -4.56 -37.31
CA VAL A 747 -17.96 -3.43 -37.41
C VAL A 747 -17.22 -2.13 -37.23
N VAL A 748 -17.60 -1.10 -37.98
CA VAL A 748 -17.00 0.24 -37.92
C VAL A 748 -18.08 1.32 -37.79
N GLY A 749 -17.78 2.34 -36.98
CA GLY A 749 -18.61 3.53 -36.80
C GLY A 749 -18.18 4.34 -35.57
N GLY A 750 -18.73 5.55 -35.42
CA GLY A 750 -18.32 6.50 -34.37
C GLY A 750 -19.45 7.45 -33.97
N ASP A 751 -19.10 8.44 -33.15
CA ASP A 751 -20.00 9.53 -32.77
C ASP A 751 -21.15 9.02 -31.89
N SER A 752 -20.80 8.62 -30.67
CA SER A 752 -21.73 8.07 -29.68
C SER A 752 -21.93 8.94 -28.44
N ARG A 753 -21.27 10.09 -28.42
CA ARG A 753 -21.36 11.09 -27.37
C ARG A 753 -22.78 11.57 -27.12
N ARG A 754 -23.01 12.09 -25.92
CA ARG A 754 -24.24 12.84 -25.62
C ARG A 754 -24.36 14.09 -26.51
N PRO A 755 -25.60 14.60 -26.71
CA PRO A 755 -25.81 15.84 -27.44
C PRO A 755 -25.10 17.02 -26.76
N HIS A 756 -24.52 17.91 -27.58
CA HIS A 756 -24.01 19.21 -27.16
C HIS A 756 -25.17 20.10 -26.68
N HIS A 757 -24.88 21.11 -25.85
CA HIS A 757 -25.91 22.00 -25.28
C HIS A 757 -26.77 22.68 -26.34
N ASP A 758 -26.20 23.04 -27.48
CA ASP A 758 -26.90 23.67 -28.61
C ASP A 758 -27.71 22.68 -29.46
N GLU A 759 -27.37 21.39 -29.40
CA GLU A 759 -28.09 20.30 -30.07
C GLU A 759 -29.35 19.90 -29.26
N LEU A 760 -29.38 20.19 -27.95
CA LEU A 760 -30.52 19.96 -27.06
C LEU A 760 -31.65 20.99 -27.28
N LYS A 761 -32.38 20.87 -28.39
CA LYS A 761 -33.59 21.72 -28.65
C LYS A 761 -34.78 21.43 -27.70
N SER A 762 -34.69 20.38 -26.88
CA SER A 762 -35.68 20.04 -25.85
C SER A 762 -35.23 20.57 -24.49
N LYS A 763 -35.80 21.69 -24.04
CA LYS A 763 -35.66 22.24 -22.68
C LYS A 763 -36.51 21.50 -21.65
N THR A 764 -36.59 20.17 -21.73
CA THR A 764 -37.39 19.38 -20.79
C THR A 764 -36.52 19.00 -19.59
N PRO A 765 -36.73 19.57 -18.39
CA PRO A 765 -35.96 19.19 -17.22
C PRO A 765 -36.24 17.72 -16.89
N GLY A 766 -35.20 16.88 -16.84
CA GLY A 766 -35.31 15.46 -16.50
C GLY A 766 -35.36 14.47 -17.67
N GLY A 767 -35.11 14.89 -18.91
CA GLY A 767 -34.84 13.95 -20.02
C GLY A 767 -33.53 13.17 -19.82
N PRO A 768 -33.34 11.99 -20.47
CA PRO A 768 -32.10 11.23 -20.34
C PRO A 768 -30.92 12.06 -20.86
N LYS A 769 -29.87 12.21 -20.03
CA LYS A 769 -28.64 12.94 -20.37
C LYS A 769 -27.84 12.26 -21.49
N TRP A 770 -28.08 10.97 -21.73
CA TRP A 770 -27.28 10.08 -22.59
C TRP A 770 -28.11 9.52 -23.77
N PRO A 771 -27.50 9.33 -24.95
CA PRO A 771 -28.25 8.97 -26.14
C PRO A 771 -28.64 7.48 -26.12
N GLY A 772 -29.95 7.20 -25.99
CA GLY A 772 -30.45 5.83 -26.10
C GLY A 772 -30.29 5.20 -27.51
N ALA A 773 -29.78 5.93 -28.48
CA ALA A 773 -29.37 5.42 -29.79
C ALA A 773 -28.06 4.63 -29.69
N ARG A 774 -27.04 5.14 -28.97
CA ARG A 774 -25.77 4.44 -28.70
C ARG A 774 -26.02 3.03 -28.19
N ASP A 775 -26.75 2.93 -27.09
CA ASP A 775 -27.05 1.66 -26.44
C ASP A 775 -27.74 0.66 -27.40
N ARG A 776 -28.61 1.15 -28.29
CA ARG A 776 -29.30 0.32 -29.29
C ARG A 776 -28.36 -0.14 -30.39
N VAL A 777 -27.56 0.77 -30.95
CA VAL A 777 -26.56 0.45 -31.99
C VAL A 777 -25.57 -0.56 -31.42
N THR A 778 -24.93 -0.28 -30.27
CA THR A 778 -23.99 -1.20 -29.61
C THR A 778 -24.60 -2.59 -29.39
N SER A 779 -25.87 -2.66 -28.94
CA SER A 779 -26.54 -3.96 -28.75
C SER A 779 -26.83 -4.70 -30.06
N CYS A 780 -27.00 -4.00 -31.18
CA CYS A 780 -27.18 -4.63 -32.49
C CYS A 780 -25.84 -5.13 -33.02
N VAL A 781 -24.79 -4.33 -32.90
CA VAL A 781 -23.42 -4.69 -33.26
C VAL A 781 -22.97 -5.97 -32.56
N ALA A 782 -23.23 -6.11 -31.25
CA ALA A 782 -22.89 -7.32 -30.51
C ALA A 782 -23.60 -8.59 -31.03
N ARG A 783 -24.78 -8.45 -31.68
CA ARG A 783 -25.52 -9.58 -32.26
C ARG A 783 -25.00 -9.99 -33.63
N GLU A 784 -24.24 -9.14 -34.31
CA GLU A 784 -23.54 -9.49 -35.54
C GLU A 784 -22.31 -10.38 -35.28
N ASP A 785 -21.94 -10.57 -34.00
CA ASP A 785 -20.81 -11.40 -33.56
C ASP A 785 -19.46 -11.03 -34.23
N PRO A 786 -19.09 -9.73 -34.37
CA PRO A 786 -17.86 -9.36 -35.06
C PRO A 786 -16.61 -9.81 -34.30
N ASP A 787 -15.50 -9.93 -35.01
CA ASP A 787 -14.20 -10.25 -34.40
C ASP A 787 -13.64 -9.07 -33.61
N PHE A 788 -13.89 -7.83 -34.08
CA PHE A 788 -13.58 -6.59 -33.37
C PHE A 788 -14.47 -5.43 -33.86
N VAL A 789 -14.42 -4.30 -33.14
CA VAL A 789 -15.08 -3.05 -33.53
C VAL A 789 -14.04 -1.94 -33.71
N VAL A 790 -14.09 -1.26 -34.85
CA VAL A 790 -13.33 -0.03 -35.08
C VAL A 790 -14.21 1.15 -34.68
N PHE A 791 -13.87 1.81 -33.58
CA PHE A 791 -14.65 2.90 -33.01
C PHE A 791 -13.99 4.24 -33.33
N ILE A 792 -14.60 5.01 -34.24
CA ILE A 792 -13.91 6.08 -34.97
C ILE A 792 -14.11 7.48 -34.38
N GLY A 793 -13.84 7.66 -33.08
CA GLY A 793 -13.87 8.95 -32.38
C GLY A 793 -15.25 9.42 -31.92
N ASP A 794 -15.27 10.50 -31.13
CA ASP A 794 -16.44 11.11 -30.49
C ASP A 794 -17.26 10.10 -29.66
N MET A 795 -16.53 9.36 -28.82
CA MET A 795 -17.07 8.47 -27.81
C MET A 795 -17.75 9.26 -26.69
N VAL A 796 -17.09 10.35 -26.26
CA VAL A 796 -17.55 11.23 -25.19
C VAL A 796 -17.72 12.66 -25.70
N LEU A 797 -18.50 13.48 -24.98
CA LEU A 797 -18.67 14.89 -25.37
C LEU A 797 -17.47 15.75 -24.95
N GLU A 798 -16.83 15.41 -23.83
CA GLU A 798 -15.72 16.17 -23.26
C GLU A 798 -14.72 15.17 -22.69
N GLY A 799 -13.52 15.12 -23.25
CA GLY A 799 -12.47 14.19 -22.85
C GLY A 799 -12.00 14.36 -21.40
N ASN A 800 -12.13 15.55 -20.81
CA ASN A 800 -11.78 15.85 -19.43
C ASN A 800 -12.89 15.56 -18.40
N ASP A 801 -14.05 15.09 -18.84
CA ASP A 801 -15.16 14.77 -17.95
C ASP A 801 -15.23 13.26 -17.71
N GLN A 802 -14.86 12.83 -16.50
CA GLN A 802 -14.89 11.42 -16.13
C GLN A 802 -16.31 10.84 -16.07
N GLU A 803 -17.37 11.62 -15.78
CA GLU A 803 -18.76 11.13 -15.83
C GLU A 803 -19.11 10.66 -17.25
N HIS A 804 -18.56 11.35 -18.27
CA HIS A 804 -18.76 11.00 -19.67
C HIS A 804 -18.09 9.65 -20.02
N TRP A 805 -16.85 9.44 -19.60
CA TRP A 805 -16.13 8.18 -19.79
C TRP A 805 -16.78 7.03 -19.01
N ASN A 806 -17.11 7.24 -17.74
CA ASN A 806 -17.76 6.23 -16.91
C ASN A 806 -19.06 5.74 -17.58
N ASN A 807 -19.91 6.67 -18.05
CA ASN A 807 -21.14 6.30 -18.73
C ASN A 807 -20.91 5.52 -20.04
N TRP A 808 -19.89 5.92 -20.81
CA TRP A 808 -19.57 5.26 -22.07
C TRP A 808 -19.07 3.84 -21.82
N PHE A 809 -18.07 3.66 -20.95
CA PHE A 809 -17.51 2.35 -20.63
C PHE A 809 -18.49 1.41 -19.94
N GLU A 810 -19.36 1.90 -19.04
CA GLU A 810 -20.44 1.08 -18.47
C GLU A 810 -21.34 0.52 -19.58
N SER A 811 -21.73 1.35 -20.55
CA SER A 811 -22.54 0.91 -21.68
C SER A 811 -21.80 -0.09 -22.56
N ILE A 812 -20.52 0.15 -22.86
CA ILE A 812 -19.74 -0.74 -23.72
C ILE A 812 -19.49 -2.09 -23.04
N GLN A 813 -19.05 -2.10 -21.78
CA GLN A 813 -18.78 -3.32 -21.00
C GLN A 813 -20.01 -4.23 -20.93
N ASP A 814 -21.21 -3.67 -20.79
CA ASP A 814 -22.43 -4.46 -20.61
C ASP A 814 -23.09 -4.87 -21.93
N ARG A 815 -22.91 -4.09 -23.01
CA ARG A 815 -23.66 -4.26 -24.26
C ARG A 815 -22.82 -4.74 -25.43
N LEU A 816 -21.53 -4.45 -25.47
CA LEU A 816 -20.63 -4.90 -26.53
C LEU A 816 -20.06 -6.29 -26.20
N VAL A 817 -20.98 -7.18 -25.83
CA VAL A 817 -20.73 -8.55 -25.41
C VAL A 817 -21.72 -9.44 -26.16
N THR A 818 -21.21 -10.46 -26.81
CA THR A 818 -21.98 -11.42 -27.59
C THR A 818 -22.87 -12.28 -26.69
N SER A 819 -23.81 -13.02 -27.29
CA SER A 819 -24.76 -13.85 -26.54
C SER A 819 -24.13 -14.98 -25.71
N ASP A 820 -22.92 -15.41 -26.04
CA ASP A 820 -22.14 -16.42 -25.30
C ASP A 820 -21.16 -15.79 -24.29
N GLY A 821 -21.24 -14.47 -24.08
CA GLY A 821 -20.45 -13.75 -23.07
C GLY A 821 -19.08 -13.29 -23.54
N ARG A 822 -18.78 -13.38 -24.85
CA ARG A 822 -17.52 -12.91 -25.45
C ARG A 822 -17.51 -11.39 -25.51
N MET A 823 -16.52 -10.78 -24.88
CA MET A 823 -16.24 -9.36 -24.99
C MET A 823 -15.54 -9.09 -26.33
N ILE A 824 -16.05 -8.12 -27.08
CA ILE A 824 -15.54 -7.79 -28.41
C ILE A 824 -14.42 -6.73 -28.26
N PRO A 825 -13.21 -6.97 -28.79
CA PRO A 825 -12.11 -6.00 -28.78
C PRO A 825 -12.44 -4.71 -29.55
N LEU A 826 -11.90 -3.60 -29.07
CA LEU A 826 -12.00 -2.27 -29.68
C LEU A 826 -10.69 -1.92 -30.38
N VAL A 827 -10.80 -1.36 -31.59
CA VAL A 827 -9.77 -0.57 -32.25
C VAL A 827 -10.21 0.89 -32.14
N ALA A 828 -9.67 1.59 -31.14
CA ALA A 828 -10.11 2.93 -30.78
C ALA A 828 -9.36 3.99 -31.60
N VAL A 829 -10.11 4.90 -32.22
CA VAL A 829 -9.58 6.08 -32.91
C VAL A 829 -10.05 7.32 -32.17
N ILE A 830 -9.17 8.29 -31.99
CA ILE A 830 -9.48 9.53 -31.28
C ILE A 830 -10.27 10.51 -32.16
N GLY A 831 -11.30 11.15 -31.60
CA GLY A 831 -12.04 12.25 -32.21
C GLY A 831 -11.74 13.60 -31.56
N ASN A 832 -12.36 14.68 -32.06
CA ASN A 832 -12.10 16.02 -31.54
C ASN A 832 -12.69 16.24 -30.15
N HIS A 833 -13.76 15.53 -29.77
CA HIS A 833 -14.34 15.70 -28.43
C HIS A 833 -13.55 15.03 -27.31
N GLU A 834 -12.76 13.99 -27.63
CA GLU A 834 -11.83 13.37 -26.67
C GLU A 834 -10.70 14.32 -26.24
N MET A 835 -10.48 15.42 -26.97
CA MET A 835 -9.52 16.47 -26.64
C MET A 835 -10.09 17.55 -25.70
N GLY A 836 -11.37 17.52 -25.33
CA GLY A 836 -12.00 18.46 -24.38
C GLY A 836 -12.77 19.63 -25.01
N ALA A 837 -13.49 20.39 -24.17
CA ALA A 837 -14.38 21.47 -24.61
C ALA A 837 -13.69 22.84 -24.71
N TYR A 838 -13.87 23.50 -25.86
CA TYR A 838 -13.49 24.90 -26.09
C TYR A 838 -14.52 25.88 -25.49
N PRO A 839 -14.14 27.10 -25.04
CA PRO A 839 -12.79 27.65 -24.86
C PRO A 839 -12.22 27.50 -23.44
N ASP A 840 -12.97 26.90 -22.53
CA ASP A 840 -12.78 27.10 -21.09
C ASP A 840 -11.84 26.07 -20.43
N VAL A 841 -11.26 25.12 -21.18
CA VAL A 841 -10.41 24.04 -20.65
C VAL A 841 -9.19 23.77 -21.55
N ASP A 842 -8.05 23.41 -20.94
CA ASP A 842 -6.84 22.95 -21.64
C ASP A 842 -7.09 21.61 -22.31
N SER A 843 -6.84 21.48 -23.60
CA SER A 843 -7.03 20.24 -24.35
C SER A 843 -5.80 19.33 -24.38
N SER A 844 -6.03 18.01 -24.35
CA SER A 844 -4.95 17.04 -24.20
C SER A 844 -5.27 15.67 -24.81
N TYR A 845 -4.26 15.04 -25.43
CA TYR A 845 -4.32 13.65 -25.89
C TYR A 845 -4.25 12.63 -24.73
N GLU A 846 -3.81 13.06 -23.56
CA GLU A 846 -3.52 12.18 -22.41
C GLU A 846 -4.78 11.55 -21.81
N TRP A 847 -5.96 12.15 -21.99
CA TRP A 847 -7.19 11.53 -21.52
C TRP A 847 -7.56 10.30 -22.33
N PHE A 848 -7.42 10.36 -23.66
CA PHE A 848 -7.65 9.22 -24.55
C PHE A 848 -6.61 8.12 -24.34
N ARG A 849 -5.31 8.47 -24.34
CA ARG A 849 -4.21 7.54 -24.04
C ARG A 849 -4.32 6.91 -22.65
N GLY A 850 -4.86 7.66 -21.70
CA GLY A 850 -5.03 7.19 -20.34
C GLY A 850 -6.09 6.09 -20.21
N VAL A 851 -7.10 6.06 -21.08
CA VAL A 851 -8.21 5.09 -21.00
C VAL A 851 -8.12 3.96 -22.02
N PHE A 852 -7.30 4.08 -23.07
CA PHE A 852 -7.08 3.04 -24.09
C PHE A 852 -5.62 2.65 -24.20
N ALA A 853 -5.39 1.37 -24.48
CA ALA A 853 -4.10 0.81 -24.82
C ALA A 853 -4.10 0.43 -26.30
N ASN A 854 -3.42 1.24 -27.11
CA ASN A 854 -3.31 1.07 -28.56
C ASN A 854 -1.83 0.92 -28.96
N PRO A 855 -1.52 0.40 -30.16
CA PRO A 855 -0.14 0.28 -30.61
C PRO A 855 0.53 1.63 -30.86
N GLY A 856 1.86 1.61 -30.95
CA GLY A 856 2.66 2.74 -31.40
C GLY A 856 2.58 3.93 -30.43
N ASN A 857 2.15 5.09 -30.93
CA ASN A 857 1.96 6.29 -30.12
C ASN A 857 0.50 6.48 -29.64
N GLU A 858 -0.31 5.44 -29.80
CA GLU A 858 -1.73 5.30 -29.45
C GLU A 858 -2.72 6.20 -30.21
N LEU A 859 -2.21 7.12 -31.03
CA LEU A 859 -3.00 8.06 -31.85
C LEU A 859 -2.94 7.71 -33.34
N CYS A 860 -1.84 7.13 -33.77
CA CYS A 860 -1.50 6.81 -35.14
C CYS A 860 -0.76 5.47 -35.17
N TYR A 861 -1.44 4.44 -35.66
CA TYR A 861 -0.99 3.05 -35.56
C TYR A 861 -1.66 2.15 -36.60
N SER A 862 -1.16 0.93 -36.74
CA SER A 862 -1.76 -0.09 -37.61
C SER A 862 -1.87 -1.45 -36.92
N LEU A 863 -2.81 -2.25 -37.39
CA LEU A 863 -3.04 -3.64 -36.99
C LEU A 863 -3.18 -4.54 -38.22
N ASP A 864 -2.47 -5.66 -38.20
CA ASP A 864 -2.46 -6.65 -39.27
C ASP A 864 -3.28 -7.88 -38.89
N PHE A 865 -4.39 -8.08 -39.60
CA PHE A 865 -5.27 -9.24 -39.52
C PHE A 865 -5.05 -10.14 -40.75
N PRO A 866 -5.58 -11.38 -40.78
CA PRO A 866 -5.54 -12.21 -41.97
C PRO A 866 -6.05 -11.45 -43.20
N ASN A 867 -5.18 -11.23 -44.18
CA ASN A 867 -5.44 -10.51 -45.43
C ASN A 867 -5.87 -9.04 -45.29
N LEU A 868 -5.83 -8.45 -44.09
CA LEU A 868 -6.26 -7.06 -43.84
C LEU A 868 -5.17 -6.29 -43.09
N HIS A 869 -4.83 -5.13 -43.62
CA HIS A 869 -4.08 -4.11 -42.89
C HIS A 869 -5.00 -2.93 -42.58
N LEU A 870 -5.12 -2.63 -41.29
CA LEU A 870 -5.97 -1.55 -40.78
C LEU A 870 -5.08 -0.43 -40.22
N THR A 871 -5.11 0.74 -40.86
CA THR A 871 -4.39 1.94 -40.43
C THR A 871 -5.34 2.90 -39.72
N ALA A 872 -4.99 3.33 -38.51
CA ALA A 872 -5.72 4.33 -37.72
C ALA A 872 -4.90 5.62 -37.60
N LEU A 873 -5.52 6.78 -37.87
CA LEU A 873 -4.90 8.11 -37.76
C LEU A 873 -5.70 9.01 -36.83
N SER A 874 -5.01 9.96 -36.21
CA SER A 874 -5.59 11.04 -35.42
C SER A 874 -5.93 12.22 -36.33
N ALA A 875 -7.20 12.59 -36.39
CA ALA A 875 -7.69 13.75 -37.13
C ALA A 875 -8.58 14.59 -36.23
N THR A 876 -8.01 15.18 -35.18
CA THR A 876 -8.75 15.94 -34.16
C THR A 876 -8.81 17.43 -34.45
N GLY A 877 -7.87 17.95 -35.24
CA GLY A 877 -7.66 19.39 -35.41
C GLY A 877 -7.12 20.07 -34.15
N GLY A 878 -6.66 19.29 -33.16
CA GLY A 878 -5.98 19.72 -31.94
C GLY A 878 -6.71 20.77 -31.09
N CYS A 879 -8.05 20.77 -31.04
CA CYS A 879 -8.89 21.79 -30.40
C CYS A 879 -8.25 22.23 -29.07
N VAL A 880 -7.78 23.47 -28.84
CA VAL A 880 -8.47 24.77 -28.66
C VAL A 880 -8.24 25.77 -29.83
N GLY A 881 -9.32 26.34 -30.39
CA GLY A 881 -9.40 27.79 -30.70
C GLY A 881 -9.06 28.33 -32.09
N THR A 882 -8.42 27.56 -32.97
CA THR A 882 -8.42 27.78 -34.43
C THR A 882 -8.12 26.43 -35.05
N TRP A 883 -9.18 25.68 -35.37
CA TRP A 883 -9.08 24.25 -35.68
C TRP A 883 -8.11 23.96 -36.85
N TRP A 884 -7.92 24.94 -37.72
CA TRP A 884 -6.95 24.88 -38.80
C TRP A 884 -5.48 24.91 -38.33
N GLN A 885 -5.13 25.81 -37.41
CA GLN A 885 -3.73 26.05 -37.00
C GLN A 885 -3.10 24.82 -36.35
N TYR A 886 -3.89 24.06 -35.59
CA TYR A 886 -3.44 22.86 -34.89
C TYR A 886 -3.56 21.59 -35.76
N ALA A 887 -4.49 21.54 -36.72
CA ALA A 887 -4.57 20.46 -37.70
C ALA A 887 -3.30 20.37 -38.57
N VAL A 888 -2.68 21.49 -38.93
CA VAL A 888 -1.46 21.51 -39.77
C VAL A 888 -0.30 20.71 -39.17
N PRO A 889 0.15 20.99 -37.93
CA PRO A 889 1.20 20.20 -37.31
C PRO A 889 0.76 18.75 -37.00
N GLU A 890 -0.51 18.52 -36.64
CA GLU A 890 -1.05 17.16 -36.40
C GLU A 890 -0.99 16.29 -37.66
N ALA A 891 -1.46 16.82 -38.80
CA ALA A 891 -1.44 16.12 -40.09
C ALA A 891 -0.01 15.81 -40.52
N LYS A 892 0.87 16.82 -40.45
CA LYS A 892 2.28 16.70 -40.86
C LYS A 892 3.04 15.68 -40.01
N ALA A 893 2.75 15.58 -38.71
CA ALA A 893 3.40 14.63 -37.82
C ALA A 893 3.12 13.17 -38.20
N GLN A 894 2.02 12.91 -38.92
CA GLN A 894 1.57 11.56 -39.30
C GLN A 894 1.84 11.24 -40.78
N THR A 895 2.07 12.24 -41.65
CA THR A 895 2.21 12.06 -43.10
C THR A 895 3.32 11.07 -43.50
N ASP A 896 4.54 11.27 -43.01
CA ASP A 896 5.68 10.40 -43.38
C ASP A 896 5.49 8.97 -42.84
N TRP A 897 4.85 8.85 -41.67
CA TRP A 897 4.53 7.56 -41.08
C TRP A 897 3.47 6.84 -41.93
N LEU A 898 2.40 7.53 -42.35
CA LEU A 898 1.33 6.97 -43.17
C LEU A 898 1.85 6.47 -44.51
N GLU A 899 2.67 7.26 -45.20
CA GLU A 899 3.23 6.83 -46.49
C GLU A 899 4.09 5.58 -46.32
N LYS A 900 4.83 5.48 -45.20
CA LYS A 900 5.66 4.32 -44.88
C LYS A 900 4.82 3.08 -44.52
N ASP A 901 3.83 3.23 -43.63
CA ASP A 901 2.93 2.16 -43.18
C ASP A 901 2.26 1.47 -44.37
N LEU A 902 1.65 2.28 -45.26
CA LEU A 902 0.97 1.77 -46.45
C LEU A 902 1.92 1.14 -47.47
N ALA A 903 3.16 1.64 -47.58
CA ALA A 903 4.17 1.12 -48.50
C ALA A 903 4.78 -0.22 -48.04
N GLU A 904 4.85 -0.46 -46.72
CA GLU A 904 5.45 -1.66 -46.15
C GLU A 904 4.46 -2.84 -46.06
N SER A 905 3.15 -2.56 -46.08
CA SER A 905 2.11 -3.59 -46.03
C SER A 905 1.91 -4.31 -47.37
N ASP A 906 1.94 -5.65 -47.34
CA ASP A 906 1.58 -6.54 -48.45
C ASP A 906 0.19 -7.18 -48.29
N ALA A 907 -0.60 -6.71 -47.32
CA ALA A 907 -1.95 -7.18 -47.10
C ALA A 907 -2.82 -6.99 -48.35
N LYS A 908 -3.68 -7.97 -48.60
CA LYS A 908 -4.58 -7.99 -49.76
C LYS A 908 -5.59 -6.86 -49.72
N TRP A 909 -6.13 -6.57 -48.54
CA TRP A 909 -7.11 -5.53 -48.30
C TRP A 909 -6.54 -4.49 -47.35
N LYS A 910 -6.73 -3.22 -47.66
CA LYS A 910 -6.25 -2.11 -46.84
C LYS A 910 -7.38 -1.15 -46.50
N VAL A 911 -7.56 -0.92 -45.21
CA VAL A 911 -8.58 -0.01 -44.67
C VAL A 911 -7.86 1.09 -43.88
N VAL A 912 -8.19 2.34 -44.16
CA VAL A 912 -7.65 3.49 -43.42
C VAL A 912 -8.78 4.21 -42.69
N THR A 913 -8.58 4.54 -41.43
CA THR A 913 -9.60 5.18 -40.60
C THR A 913 -9.07 6.38 -39.84
N TRP A 914 -9.89 7.43 -39.73
CA TRP A 914 -9.66 8.60 -38.87
C TRP A 914 -10.99 9.30 -38.60
N HIS A 915 -11.04 10.21 -37.63
CA HIS A 915 -12.30 10.82 -37.22
C HIS A 915 -12.88 11.82 -38.24
N VAL A 916 -12.25 13.00 -38.44
CA VAL A 916 -12.79 14.09 -39.28
C VAL A 916 -12.64 13.81 -40.79
N PRO A 917 -13.73 13.61 -41.56
CA PRO A 917 -13.66 13.30 -42.99
C PRO A 917 -13.32 14.52 -43.84
N TYR A 918 -12.57 14.32 -44.93
CA TYR A 918 -12.44 15.33 -45.99
C TYR A 918 -13.36 15.12 -47.19
N TYR A 919 -13.73 13.87 -47.52
CA TYR A 919 -14.82 13.59 -48.46
C TYR A 919 -16.08 13.33 -47.66
N SER A 920 -16.91 14.36 -47.50
CA SER A 920 -18.18 14.32 -46.76
C SER A 920 -19.26 15.15 -47.46
N GLY A 921 -20.40 15.38 -46.80
CA GLY A 921 -21.44 16.30 -47.30
C GLY A 921 -21.05 17.79 -47.26
N PHE A 922 -20.01 18.15 -46.49
CA PHE A 922 -19.54 19.52 -46.31
C PHE A 922 -18.74 20.05 -47.53
N LEU A 923 -18.62 21.38 -47.66
CA LEU A 923 -17.87 22.04 -48.73
C LEU A 923 -16.35 22.04 -48.44
N THR A 924 -15.54 21.61 -49.42
CA THR A 924 -14.09 21.84 -49.44
C THR A 924 -13.76 23.30 -49.82
N GLY A 925 -12.58 23.78 -49.47
CA GLY A 925 -12.13 25.14 -49.79
C GLY A 925 -12.66 26.21 -48.84
N THR A 926 -13.34 25.80 -47.77
CA THR A 926 -13.94 26.69 -46.77
C THR A 926 -12.94 27.16 -45.72
N GLY A 927 -11.76 26.52 -45.65
CA GLY A 927 -10.81 26.75 -44.55
C GLY A 927 -11.11 25.90 -43.32
N TYR A 928 -11.92 24.85 -43.48
CA TYR A 928 -12.23 23.89 -42.42
C TYR A 928 -11.08 22.86 -42.25
N PRO A 929 -10.79 22.36 -41.03
CA PRO A 929 -9.63 21.50 -40.75
C PRO A 929 -9.51 20.26 -41.63
N SER A 930 -10.64 19.72 -42.10
CA SER A 930 -10.67 18.62 -43.05
C SER A 930 -9.83 18.88 -44.30
N ASP A 931 -9.76 20.13 -44.76
CA ASP A 931 -8.96 20.50 -45.95
C ASP A 931 -7.45 20.33 -45.69
N VAL A 932 -6.98 20.48 -44.44
CA VAL A 932 -5.59 20.22 -44.08
C VAL A 932 -5.26 18.75 -44.25
N PHE A 933 -6.13 17.87 -43.73
CA PHE A 933 -5.99 16.42 -43.86
C PHE A 933 -6.13 15.98 -45.33
N LEU A 934 -7.03 16.61 -46.10
CA LEU A 934 -7.16 16.44 -47.55
C LEU A 934 -5.82 16.70 -48.25
N LYS A 935 -5.24 17.89 -48.03
CA LYS A 935 -3.96 18.30 -48.61
C LYS A 935 -2.82 17.35 -48.24
N SER A 936 -2.79 16.90 -47.00
CA SER A 936 -1.70 16.09 -46.47
C SER A 936 -1.78 14.61 -46.83
N TRP A 937 -2.98 14.03 -46.92
CA TRP A 937 -3.14 12.57 -46.95
C TRP A 937 -3.80 12.03 -48.21
N ALA A 938 -4.67 12.77 -48.90
CA ALA A 938 -5.46 12.22 -50.02
C ALA A 938 -4.56 11.62 -51.13
N LEU A 939 -3.51 12.32 -51.55
CA LEU A 939 -2.58 11.83 -52.57
C LEU A 939 -1.72 10.64 -52.12
N ILE A 940 -1.59 10.41 -50.82
CA ILE A 940 -0.89 9.25 -50.25
C ILE A 940 -1.85 8.07 -50.20
N VAL A 941 -2.99 8.24 -49.54
CA VAL A 941 -4.01 7.19 -49.35
C VAL A 941 -4.49 6.64 -50.69
N GLU A 942 -4.70 7.50 -51.68
CA GLU A 942 -5.25 7.12 -52.98
C GLU A 942 -4.18 6.72 -54.02
N LYS A 943 -2.92 6.62 -53.58
CA LYS A 943 -1.80 6.25 -54.44
C LYS A 943 -1.94 4.79 -54.87
N PRO A 944 -2.03 4.48 -56.18
CA PRO A 944 -2.29 3.13 -56.67
C PRO A 944 -1.31 2.08 -56.18
N GLU A 945 -0.04 2.45 -55.95
CA GLU A 945 0.99 1.55 -55.46
C GLU A 945 0.72 1.03 -54.04
N TYR A 946 -0.08 1.75 -53.26
CA TYR A 946 -0.43 1.34 -51.90
C TYR A 946 -1.70 0.51 -51.84
N GLY A 947 -2.64 0.69 -52.76
CA GLY A 947 -3.82 -0.18 -52.89
C GLY A 947 -4.78 -0.09 -51.69
N VAL A 948 -5.06 1.11 -51.18
CA VAL A 948 -6.13 1.31 -50.20
C VAL A 948 -7.48 1.09 -50.88
N ASP A 949 -8.33 0.26 -50.26
CA ASP A 949 -9.66 -0.07 -50.82
C ASP A 949 -10.75 0.82 -50.23
N LEU A 950 -10.67 1.03 -48.91
CA LEU A 950 -11.72 1.65 -48.12
C LEU A 950 -11.14 2.64 -47.11
N VAL A 951 -11.74 3.83 -47.07
CA VAL A 951 -11.55 4.79 -45.99
C VAL A 951 -12.84 4.91 -45.19
N VAL A 952 -12.74 4.91 -43.86
CA VAL A 952 -13.89 5.09 -42.97
C VAL A 952 -13.66 6.23 -41.97
N ASN A 953 -14.67 7.10 -41.84
CA ASN A 953 -14.62 8.29 -40.99
C ASN A 953 -15.88 8.47 -40.13
N GLY A 954 -15.78 9.31 -39.10
CA GLY A 954 -16.89 9.71 -38.22
C GLY A 954 -17.23 11.20 -38.40
N HIS A 955 -17.39 11.91 -37.27
CA HIS A 955 -17.58 13.36 -37.09
C HIS A 955 -18.89 13.92 -37.64
N VAL A 956 -19.20 13.58 -38.88
CA VAL A 956 -20.42 13.99 -39.55
C VAL A 956 -21.48 12.94 -39.22
N HIS A 957 -22.52 13.32 -38.47
CA HIS A 957 -23.47 12.38 -37.87
C HIS A 957 -24.52 11.84 -38.87
N ASN A 958 -24.06 11.35 -40.01
CA ASN A 958 -24.84 10.64 -41.01
C ASN A 958 -24.03 9.46 -41.57
N TYR A 959 -24.69 8.66 -42.40
CA TYR A 959 -24.07 7.62 -43.19
C TYR A 959 -23.94 8.11 -44.62
N MET A 960 -22.73 8.03 -45.17
CA MET A 960 -22.44 8.38 -46.56
C MET A 960 -21.48 7.36 -47.14
N ARG A 961 -21.69 6.96 -48.39
CA ARG A 961 -20.70 6.24 -49.19
C ARG A 961 -20.42 6.99 -50.48
N SER A 962 -19.15 7.14 -50.84
CA SER A 962 -18.74 7.62 -52.16
C SER A 962 -18.76 6.51 -53.21
N TRP A 963 -18.90 6.88 -54.47
CA TRP A 963 -18.31 6.10 -55.56
C TRP A 963 -16.78 6.08 -55.39
N SER A 964 -16.11 5.04 -55.88
CA SER A 964 -14.65 5.03 -55.88
C SER A 964 -14.12 6.21 -56.70
N LEU A 965 -13.18 6.95 -56.11
CA LEU A 965 -12.66 8.18 -56.70
C LEU A 965 -11.14 8.26 -56.58
N ARG A 966 -10.58 9.20 -57.36
CA ARG A 966 -9.19 9.65 -57.27
C ARG A 966 -9.07 11.16 -57.30
N THR A 967 -8.36 11.70 -56.31
CA THR A 967 -7.84 13.05 -56.24
C THR A 967 -6.74 13.22 -57.29
N THR A 968 -6.98 14.08 -58.27
CA THR A 968 -6.06 14.38 -59.37
C THR A 968 -5.24 15.66 -59.13
N GLY A 969 -5.68 16.51 -58.21
CA GLY A 969 -5.00 17.71 -57.79
C GLY A 969 -5.69 18.34 -56.60
N ILE A 970 -4.96 19.16 -55.86
CA ILE A 970 -5.47 19.94 -54.73
C ILE A 970 -5.04 21.38 -54.94
N GLU A 971 -6.01 22.29 -54.98
CA GLU A 971 -5.80 23.72 -55.21
C GLU A 971 -5.95 24.50 -53.92
N GLU A 972 -5.07 25.48 -53.72
CA GLU A 972 -5.18 26.44 -52.63
C GLU A 972 -6.13 27.57 -53.05
N VAL A 973 -7.22 27.73 -52.31
CA VAL A 973 -8.28 28.70 -52.61
C VAL A 973 -8.47 29.67 -51.44
N PRO A 974 -8.94 30.92 -51.67
CA PRO A 974 -9.34 31.80 -50.58
C PRO A 974 -10.46 31.16 -49.75
N ALA A 975 -10.30 31.12 -48.42
CA ALA A 975 -11.30 30.56 -47.51
C ALA A 975 -12.43 31.56 -47.21
N ASP A 976 -13.63 31.02 -46.95
CA ASP A 976 -14.83 31.79 -46.58
C ASP A 976 -14.99 31.97 -45.06
N GLU A 977 -14.21 31.25 -44.24
CA GLU A 977 -14.28 31.27 -42.77
C GLU A 977 -13.27 32.19 -42.06
N LYS A 978 -13.53 32.49 -40.77
CA LYS A 978 -12.69 33.41 -39.96
C LYS A 978 -11.41 32.77 -39.39
N CYS A 979 -11.22 31.47 -39.55
CA CYS A 979 -10.18 30.70 -38.85
C CYS A 979 -8.84 30.65 -39.61
N THR A 980 -8.86 30.94 -40.92
CA THR A 980 -7.72 30.93 -41.85
C THR A 980 -8.10 31.75 -43.10
N ASP A 981 -7.11 32.33 -43.79
CA ASP A 981 -7.33 33.00 -45.08
C ASP A 981 -7.27 32.02 -46.28
N VAL A 982 -6.96 30.74 -46.00
CA VAL A 982 -6.64 29.71 -47.00
C VAL A 982 -7.45 28.44 -46.75
N GLY A 983 -8.09 27.92 -47.80
CA GLY A 983 -8.73 26.61 -47.87
C GLY A 983 -8.11 25.73 -48.96
N TYR A 984 -8.47 24.45 -49.00
CA TYR A 984 -8.02 23.54 -50.07
C TYR A 984 -9.20 22.83 -50.75
N GLU A 985 -9.25 22.94 -52.07
CA GLU A 985 -10.26 22.29 -52.90
C GLU A 985 -9.63 21.13 -53.70
N ALA A 986 -10.26 19.95 -53.65
CA ALA A 986 -9.79 18.78 -54.39
C ALA A 986 -10.47 18.67 -55.76
N HIS A 987 -9.63 18.50 -56.79
CA HIS A 987 -10.06 18.07 -58.12
C HIS A 987 -10.03 16.55 -58.18
N TYR A 988 -11.18 15.89 -58.29
CA TYR A 988 -11.28 14.43 -58.30
C TYR A 988 -11.93 13.89 -59.57
N LYS A 989 -11.72 12.61 -59.84
CA LYS A 989 -12.43 11.83 -60.86
C LYS A 989 -13.02 10.57 -60.24
N LEU A 990 -14.20 10.17 -60.69
CA LEU A 990 -14.76 8.85 -60.39
C LEU A 990 -14.05 7.80 -61.25
N VAL A 991 -13.91 6.58 -60.72
CA VAL A 991 -13.29 5.45 -61.45
C VAL A 991 -14.29 4.33 -61.66
N ASP A 992 -14.32 3.77 -62.87
CA ASP A 992 -15.30 2.76 -63.28
C ASP A 992 -15.13 1.42 -62.54
N ASN A 993 -13.91 1.11 -62.12
CA ASN A 993 -13.60 -0.07 -61.32
C ASN A 993 -13.07 0.37 -59.95
N SER A 994 -13.71 -0.09 -58.88
CA SER A 994 -13.33 0.32 -57.53
C SER A 994 -11.94 -0.14 -57.13
N SER A 995 -11.33 -1.15 -57.79
CA SER A 995 -9.92 -1.51 -57.56
C SER A 995 -8.93 -0.47 -58.08
N GLU A 996 -9.39 0.50 -58.86
CA GLU A 996 -8.58 1.59 -59.38
C GLU A 996 -8.76 2.88 -58.57
N GLY A 997 -9.43 2.89 -57.42
CA GLY A 997 -9.60 4.10 -56.60
C GLY A 997 -10.03 3.75 -55.19
N VAL A 998 -10.33 4.75 -54.37
CA VAL A 998 -10.70 4.53 -52.97
C VAL A 998 -12.18 4.82 -52.77
N THR A 999 -12.89 3.92 -52.08
CA THR A 999 -14.26 4.20 -51.60
C THR A 999 -14.17 4.83 -50.20
N TYR A 1000 -14.87 5.94 -49.98
CA TYR A 1000 -14.96 6.63 -48.70
C TYR A 1000 -16.32 6.37 -48.05
N ILE A 1001 -16.31 6.07 -46.75
CA ILE A 1001 -17.50 5.97 -45.90
C ILE A 1001 -17.41 6.97 -44.76
N VAL A 1002 -18.48 7.73 -44.56
CA VAL A 1002 -18.76 8.42 -43.30
C VAL A 1002 -19.77 7.58 -42.53
N GLN A 1003 -19.48 7.24 -41.28
CA GLN A 1003 -20.33 6.45 -40.40
C GLN A 1003 -20.40 7.05 -38.98
N GLY A 1004 -20.93 8.26 -38.87
CA GLY A 1004 -21.13 8.97 -37.59
C GLY A 1004 -22.50 8.73 -36.95
N CYS A 1005 -23.12 7.58 -37.20
CA CYS A 1005 -24.50 7.30 -36.79
C CYS A 1005 -24.61 6.47 -35.50
N TRP A 1006 -23.57 6.36 -34.67
CA TRP A 1006 -23.60 5.43 -33.54
C TRP A 1006 -24.50 5.90 -32.40
N GLY A 1007 -24.58 7.21 -32.13
CA GLY A 1007 -25.47 7.70 -31.08
C GLY A 1007 -25.67 9.21 -30.96
N ALA A 1008 -24.74 10.02 -31.45
CA ALA A 1008 -24.85 11.47 -31.45
C ALA A 1008 -26.04 11.95 -32.31
N PRO A 1009 -26.52 13.20 -32.13
CA PRO A 1009 -27.66 13.71 -32.87
C PRO A 1009 -27.43 13.69 -34.38
N ILE A 1010 -28.28 12.95 -35.09
CA ILE A 1010 -28.18 12.75 -36.54
C ILE A 1010 -28.29 14.07 -37.31
N GLU A 1011 -27.40 14.24 -38.29
CA GLU A 1011 -27.41 15.35 -39.24
C GLU A 1011 -28.16 14.96 -40.52
N PRO A 1012 -29.30 15.60 -40.84
CA PRO A 1012 -30.06 15.30 -42.04
C PRO A 1012 -29.42 15.89 -43.29
N TYR A 1013 -29.51 15.19 -44.42
CA TYR A 1013 -29.19 15.76 -45.73
C TYR A 1013 -30.23 16.81 -46.13
N VAL A 1014 -29.78 18.05 -46.33
CA VAL A 1014 -30.63 19.17 -46.75
C VAL A 1014 -30.00 19.80 -47.99
N LYS A 1015 -30.75 19.82 -49.10
CA LYS A 1015 -30.28 20.43 -50.34
C LYS A 1015 -29.92 21.90 -50.13
N GLY A 1016 -28.67 22.28 -50.39
CA GLY A 1016 -28.13 23.62 -50.13
C GLY A 1016 -27.93 23.98 -48.65
N GLY A 1017 -28.04 23.00 -47.74
CA GLY A 1017 -27.65 23.13 -46.33
C GLY A 1017 -26.19 22.70 -46.09
N ASP A 1018 -25.81 22.62 -44.81
CA ASP A 1018 -24.43 22.34 -44.39
C ASP A 1018 -23.96 20.93 -44.83
N CYS A 1019 -24.88 19.94 -44.83
CA CYS A 1019 -24.68 18.61 -45.41
C CYS A 1019 -25.53 18.42 -46.68
N ASP A 1020 -24.90 18.49 -47.87
CA ASP A 1020 -25.56 18.29 -49.17
C ASP A 1020 -25.08 17.01 -49.88
N LEU A 1021 -25.91 16.46 -50.77
CA LEU A 1021 -25.56 15.30 -51.59
C LEU A 1021 -24.70 15.74 -52.78
N ARG A 1022 -23.43 15.32 -52.77
CA ARG A 1022 -22.43 15.63 -53.81
C ARG A 1022 -22.46 14.63 -54.96
N GLU A 1023 -21.83 15.00 -56.08
CA GLU A 1023 -21.78 14.14 -57.27
C GLU A 1023 -21.06 12.81 -57.03
N PHE A 1024 -20.09 12.78 -56.11
CA PHE A 1024 -19.38 11.56 -55.74
C PHE A 1024 -20.16 10.65 -54.79
N VAL A 1025 -21.34 11.05 -54.28
CA VAL A 1025 -22.12 10.25 -53.32
C VAL A 1025 -22.87 9.12 -54.03
N ALA A 1026 -22.59 7.89 -53.63
CA ALA A 1026 -23.24 6.69 -54.13
C ALA A 1026 -24.44 6.28 -53.26
N SER A 1027 -24.33 6.44 -51.94
CA SER A 1027 -25.39 6.13 -50.98
C SER A 1027 -25.31 7.08 -49.79
N ALA A 1028 -26.46 7.34 -49.17
CA ALA A 1028 -26.59 8.29 -48.08
C ALA A 1028 -27.81 7.98 -47.21
N ALA A 1029 -27.65 8.06 -45.89
CA ALA A 1029 -28.74 7.92 -44.93
C ALA A 1029 -28.47 8.72 -43.65
N ALA A 1030 -29.54 9.17 -42.98
CA ALA A 1030 -29.45 9.94 -41.75
C ALA A 1030 -30.35 9.28 -40.69
N ARG A 1031 -29.87 8.19 -40.08
CA ARG A 1031 -30.53 7.47 -38.99
C ARG A 1031 -29.50 6.62 -38.22
N PRO A 1032 -29.73 6.27 -36.95
CA PRO A 1032 -28.81 5.45 -36.18
C PRO A 1032 -28.50 4.12 -36.88
N SER A 1033 -27.22 3.85 -37.16
CA SER A 1033 -26.74 2.72 -37.97
C SER A 1033 -25.29 2.38 -37.66
N TYR A 1034 -24.86 1.21 -38.15
CA TYR A 1034 -23.48 0.72 -38.10
C TYR A 1034 -23.11 0.02 -39.42
N THR A 1035 -21.82 -0.06 -39.73
CA THR A 1035 -21.31 -0.73 -40.95
C THR A 1035 -20.58 -2.01 -40.58
N LEU A 1036 -21.07 -3.14 -41.08
CA LEU A 1036 -20.41 -4.44 -41.02
C LEU A 1036 -19.51 -4.61 -42.25
N VAL A 1037 -18.29 -5.09 -42.05
CA VAL A 1037 -17.31 -5.39 -43.09
C VAL A 1037 -16.87 -6.84 -42.94
N GLU A 1038 -17.12 -7.65 -43.96
CA GLU A 1038 -16.77 -9.07 -43.99
C GLU A 1038 -15.77 -9.32 -45.13
N LEU A 1039 -14.59 -9.85 -44.79
CA LEU A 1039 -13.56 -10.17 -45.77
C LEU A 1039 -13.77 -11.57 -46.34
N ALA A 1040 -13.79 -11.68 -47.67
CA ALA A 1040 -13.82 -12.93 -48.40
C ALA A 1040 -12.67 -13.03 -49.41
N ASP A 1041 -12.43 -14.24 -49.91
CA ASP A 1041 -11.37 -14.49 -50.90
C ASP A 1041 -11.65 -13.79 -52.24
N ASP A 1042 -12.91 -13.54 -52.56
CA ASP A 1042 -13.35 -12.92 -53.81
C ASP A 1042 -13.71 -11.43 -53.68
N GLY A 1043 -13.70 -10.87 -52.46
CA GLY A 1043 -13.99 -9.46 -52.23
C GLY A 1043 -14.20 -9.06 -50.77
N VAL A 1044 -14.42 -7.78 -50.52
CA VAL A 1044 -14.86 -7.23 -49.22
C VAL A 1044 -16.34 -6.92 -49.29
N HIS A 1045 -17.16 -7.60 -48.50
CA HIS A 1045 -18.59 -7.31 -48.40
C HIS A 1045 -18.83 -6.27 -47.32
N VAL A 1046 -19.43 -5.14 -47.69
CA VAL A 1046 -19.72 -4.03 -46.78
C VAL A 1046 -21.23 -3.83 -46.72
N LEU A 1047 -21.77 -3.93 -45.51
CA LEU A 1047 -23.20 -3.95 -45.23
C LEU A 1047 -23.53 -2.96 -44.11
N THR A 1048 -24.31 -1.93 -44.42
CA THR A 1048 -24.75 -0.95 -43.41
C THR A 1048 -26.16 -1.28 -42.98
N LYS A 1049 -26.39 -1.39 -41.66
CA LYS A 1049 -27.70 -1.71 -41.07
C LYS A 1049 -28.11 -0.64 -40.07
N ASP A 1050 -29.41 -0.37 -39.97
CA ASP A 1050 -29.96 0.44 -38.90
C ASP A 1050 -30.29 -0.39 -37.65
N VAL A 1051 -30.74 0.29 -36.58
CA VAL A 1051 -31.10 -0.36 -35.30
C VAL A 1051 -32.31 -1.32 -35.37
N TRP A 1052 -33.01 -1.39 -36.51
CA TRP A 1052 -34.11 -2.33 -36.75
C TRP A 1052 -33.67 -3.52 -37.59
N GLY A 1053 -32.40 -3.57 -38.01
CA GLY A 1053 -31.84 -4.57 -38.90
C GLY A 1053 -32.18 -4.33 -40.36
N GLU A 1054 -32.72 -3.16 -40.73
CA GLU A 1054 -32.93 -2.80 -42.12
C GLU A 1054 -31.59 -2.49 -42.79
N VAL A 1055 -31.37 -3.06 -43.97
CA VAL A 1055 -30.20 -2.76 -44.80
C VAL A 1055 -30.33 -1.35 -45.35
N VAL A 1056 -29.39 -0.49 -44.98
CA VAL A 1056 -29.25 0.89 -45.45
C VAL A 1056 -28.46 0.93 -46.75
N ASP A 1057 -27.40 0.13 -46.85
CA ASP A 1057 -26.56 0.00 -48.04
C ASP A 1057 -25.85 -1.35 -48.05
N ASP A 1058 -25.59 -1.88 -49.24
CA ASP A 1058 -25.01 -3.22 -49.46
C ASP A 1058 -24.18 -3.21 -50.75
N PHE A 1059 -22.86 -3.42 -50.62
CA PHE A 1059 -21.95 -3.47 -51.76
C PHE A 1059 -20.75 -4.38 -51.51
N ARG A 1060 -20.04 -4.75 -52.59
CA ARG A 1060 -18.84 -5.58 -52.53
C ARG A 1060 -17.68 -4.91 -53.25
N LEU A 1061 -16.49 -4.92 -52.67
CA LEU A 1061 -15.26 -4.48 -53.33
C LEU A 1061 -14.49 -5.70 -53.89
N PRO A 1062 -13.99 -5.65 -55.14
CA PRO A 1062 -14.20 -4.57 -56.10
C PRO A 1062 -15.58 -4.62 -56.78
N TYR A 1063 -16.12 -3.46 -57.17
CA TYR A 1063 -17.34 -3.31 -57.99
C TYR A 1063 -17.06 -2.50 -59.27
N LEU A 1064 -17.96 -2.62 -60.25
CA LEU A 1064 -17.98 -1.80 -61.46
C LEU A 1064 -19.12 -0.77 -61.39
N ILE A 1065 -18.82 0.49 -61.71
CA ILE A 1065 -19.82 1.53 -61.92
C ILE A 1065 -20.42 1.32 -63.32
N THR A 1066 -21.69 0.94 -63.40
CA THR A 1066 -22.40 0.63 -64.66
C THR A 1066 -23.36 1.72 -65.08
#